data_AF-A0A8D8VJV3-F1
#
_entry.id   AF-A0A8D8VJV3-F1
#
_cell.length_a   1.000
_cell.length_b   1.000
_cell.length_c   1.000
_cell.angle_alpha   90.00
_cell.angle_beta   90.00
_cell.angle_gamma   90.00
#
_symmetry.space_group_name_H-M   'P 1'
#
loop_
_entity.id
_entity.type
_entity.pdbx_description
1 polymer ?
#
loop_
_entity_poly.entity_id
_entity_poly.type
_entity_poly.pdbx_seq_one_letter_code
_entity_poly.pdbx_strand_id
1 'polypeptide(L)'
;MKETEPKTEKKQGSAPTVYQINKDRITEIASKYWAPHSEGSHLSYDANVVTQIYNTEIIGSNFAIRRVMMLEFSQYLENYLWPNYKTGESNHAHLMSIVIMTNEKFRERVNAWETFRKHPVHFPGLFRHVLETSLKTSGVTMAEHTALIVFLNHCFNSMEEQLIRDQIKHLVSLSMWISLQQNRREQELKNVPKWRKYWKMIMKKDKPEDKEKLEWERKYLHQIMLKFLSVLESIPEKGDIPSSSVRYCERFIEFLIDLEALLSTRRFFNTIMDDAHLVVRCQLAPLTRRQEGRLFTQLLDMLKFYARFEISDETGDPLTDHDMTQIHYQNITSLQKAAFAKFPDLRSFSLANVASVDTRDTLNKHFEPLSEDKLQEIATYLNLIPPAERRNLENWFRLDREFLLELLISRHERRSSQLEELNSMPLYPTQDIIWNENIVPTEYFSGEGCLALPKLNLQFLTLHDYLLRNFNLFRLESTYEIRQDIEDSVIRLSPWKAEDESTFFGGWARMAQPIVNFAVVEVAKPNIGEKQPSRVRADVSVNLNVKREIKAEWENLRKHDVCFLVTLKPTLPIGTKISYKGPFLEQTGLAYVRGCEIEGMLDTNGRIIEDGPEPKPVLPGDTRTYRVMLDCNQYKEDLDNVSKGKEDVYETFNVLMRRKPKENNFKAVLETIRELMNTECVVPDWLHDIILGYGDPGAAHYTEMPNEIATMDFNDTFLNMDHLRASFPGTEIRVRTNDPTKLVRPFRLTFHEVLKKRSEEEEREDGDGEGGGDVEMETKDGKKIITVEPHVIPSRGPYLFNE
;
A
#
# COMPACT_ATOMS: atom_id res chain seq x y z
N MET A 1 8.25 4.03 -61.05
CA MET A 1 7.44 4.69 -59.99
C MET A 1 7.39 3.73 -58.82
N LYS A 2 8.21 3.98 -57.80
CA LYS A 2 8.23 3.23 -56.54
C LYS A 2 7.67 4.17 -55.49
N GLU A 3 6.47 3.87 -55.01
CA GLU A 3 5.91 4.53 -53.83
C GLU A 3 6.70 4.06 -52.61
N THR A 4 7.39 5.01 -51.98
CA THR A 4 8.05 4.84 -50.69
C THR A 4 7.01 4.97 -49.59
N GLU A 5 6.76 3.88 -48.86
CA GLU A 5 5.99 3.85 -47.62
C GLU A 5 6.59 4.82 -46.57
N PRO A 6 5.76 5.48 -45.74
CA PRO A 6 6.25 6.34 -44.68
C PRO A 6 6.85 5.50 -43.56
N LYS A 7 8.10 5.80 -43.18
CA LYS A 7 8.77 5.23 -42.01
C LYS A 7 7.95 5.55 -40.76
N THR A 8 7.34 4.53 -40.18
CA THR A 8 6.64 4.56 -38.90
C THR A 8 7.53 5.06 -37.77
N GLU A 9 7.16 6.19 -37.17
CA GLU A 9 7.73 6.67 -35.92
C GLU A 9 7.51 5.63 -34.82
N LYS A 10 8.59 5.24 -34.14
CA LYS A 10 8.52 4.54 -32.85
C LYS A 10 7.66 5.41 -31.92
N LYS A 11 6.73 4.83 -31.15
CA LYS A 11 6.28 5.48 -29.91
C LYS A 11 7.51 5.61 -29.02
N GLN A 12 8.20 6.75 -29.13
CA GLN A 12 9.26 7.17 -28.22
C GLN A 12 8.62 7.38 -26.84
N GLY A 13 9.39 7.16 -25.77
CA GLY A 13 8.94 7.41 -24.40
C GLY A 13 8.36 8.82 -24.23
N SER A 14 7.60 9.04 -23.15
CA SER A 14 6.96 10.33 -22.84
C SER A 14 7.95 11.51 -22.77
N ALA A 15 9.23 11.23 -22.51
CA ALA A 15 10.30 12.22 -22.39
C ALA A 15 10.72 12.84 -23.75
N PRO A 16 10.79 14.19 -23.86
CA PRO A 16 11.21 14.86 -25.09
C PRO A 16 12.72 14.69 -25.37
N THR A 17 13.10 14.67 -26.66
CA THR A 17 14.52 14.64 -27.05
C THR A 17 15.19 16.01 -26.89
N VAL A 18 16.51 16.05 -26.68
CA VAL A 18 17.30 17.31 -26.54
C VAL A 18 17.05 18.29 -27.69
N TYR A 19 16.93 17.79 -28.93
CA TYR A 19 16.62 18.63 -30.09
C TYR A 19 15.22 19.25 -30.03
N GLN A 20 14.23 18.50 -29.56
CA GLN A 20 12.87 19.00 -29.39
C GLN A 20 12.79 20.02 -28.24
N ILE A 21 13.52 19.80 -27.14
CA ILE A 21 13.62 20.75 -26.03
C ILE A 21 14.19 22.09 -26.52
N ASN A 22 15.30 22.07 -27.26
CA ASN A 22 15.98 23.31 -27.70
C ASN A 22 15.17 24.17 -28.69
N LYS A 23 14.18 23.59 -29.38
CA LYS A 23 13.28 24.30 -30.30
C LYS A 23 11.92 24.65 -29.70
N ASP A 24 11.68 24.28 -28.44
CA ASP A 24 10.38 24.49 -27.82
C ASP A 24 10.19 25.94 -27.35
N ARG A 25 8.98 26.45 -27.52
CA ARG A 25 8.58 27.78 -27.04
C ARG A 25 8.78 27.93 -25.52
N ILE A 26 8.55 26.88 -24.72
CA ILE A 26 8.79 26.91 -23.27
C ILE A 26 10.27 27.18 -22.98
N THR A 27 11.17 26.55 -23.73
CA THR A 27 12.62 26.74 -23.57
C THR A 27 13.07 28.15 -23.94
N GLU A 28 12.46 28.75 -24.97
CA GLU A 28 12.72 30.15 -25.31
C GLU A 28 12.26 31.11 -24.22
N ILE A 29 11.08 30.88 -23.63
CA ILE A 29 10.57 31.68 -22.52
C ILE A 29 11.44 31.46 -21.27
N ALA A 30 11.77 30.22 -20.95
CA ALA A 30 12.63 29.89 -19.82
C ALA A 30 13.98 30.59 -19.92
N SER A 31 14.61 30.56 -21.10
CA SER A 31 15.89 31.24 -21.34
C SER A 31 15.82 32.76 -21.15
N LYS A 32 14.64 33.38 -21.31
CA LYS A 32 14.46 34.81 -21.09
C LYS A 32 14.23 35.19 -19.62
N TYR A 33 13.77 34.27 -18.78
CA TYR A 33 13.19 34.62 -17.48
C TYR A 33 13.72 33.84 -16.28
N TRP A 34 14.08 32.55 -16.42
CA TRP A 34 14.41 31.72 -15.24
C TRP A 34 15.37 30.55 -15.48
N ALA A 35 15.72 30.22 -16.73
CA ALA A 35 16.54 29.06 -17.02
C ALA A 35 17.97 29.25 -16.49
N PRO A 36 18.57 28.23 -15.84
CA PRO A 36 19.87 28.36 -15.18
C PRO A 36 21.01 28.79 -16.12
N HIS A 37 21.01 28.33 -17.37
CA HIS A 37 22.08 28.63 -18.34
C HIS A 37 22.09 30.08 -18.84
N SER A 38 21.06 30.87 -18.54
CA SER A 38 20.93 32.26 -18.99
C SER A 38 20.78 33.27 -17.84
N GLU A 39 21.13 32.89 -16.61
CA GLU A 39 20.93 33.69 -15.39
C GLU A 39 21.40 35.15 -15.50
N GLY A 40 22.52 35.39 -16.21
CA GLY A 40 23.06 36.73 -16.41
C GLY A 40 22.26 37.67 -17.33
N SER A 41 21.21 37.18 -18.01
CA SER A 41 20.41 37.96 -18.99
C SER A 41 18.91 37.86 -18.78
N HIS A 42 18.46 37.42 -17.60
CA HIS A 42 17.03 37.29 -17.28
C HIS A 42 16.33 38.65 -17.21
N LEU A 43 15.11 38.69 -17.75
CA LEU A 43 14.17 39.80 -17.55
C LEU A 43 13.60 39.76 -16.13
N SER A 44 13.08 40.90 -15.65
CA SER A 44 12.36 40.95 -14.38
C SER A 44 11.08 40.10 -14.40
N TYR A 45 10.65 39.69 -13.21
CA TYR A 45 9.41 38.91 -13.03
C TYR A 45 8.19 39.63 -13.63
N ASP A 46 7.35 38.86 -14.34
CA ASP A 46 6.09 39.30 -14.90
C ASP A 46 5.00 38.24 -14.68
N ALA A 47 3.97 38.58 -13.89
CA ALA A 47 2.86 37.70 -13.58
C ALA A 47 2.03 37.29 -14.83
N ASN A 48 2.09 38.07 -15.90
CA ASN A 48 1.43 37.72 -17.17
C ASN A 48 2.07 36.51 -17.84
N VAL A 49 3.39 36.30 -17.65
CA VAL A 49 4.08 35.13 -18.18
C VAL A 49 3.54 33.85 -17.54
N VAL A 50 3.35 33.85 -16.22
CA VAL A 50 2.73 32.73 -15.49
C VAL A 50 1.32 32.47 -16.00
N THR A 51 0.52 33.52 -16.14
CA THR A 51 -0.86 33.43 -16.62
C THR A 51 -0.92 32.91 -18.07
N GLN A 52 0.00 33.35 -18.93
CA GLN A 52 0.09 32.91 -20.31
C GLN A 52 0.48 31.44 -20.38
N ILE A 53 1.55 31.01 -19.69
CA ILE A 53 1.99 29.61 -19.65
C ILE A 53 0.85 28.72 -19.17
N TYR A 54 0.19 29.10 -18.09
CA TYR A 54 -0.91 28.32 -17.53
C TYR A 54 -2.07 28.16 -18.54
N ASN A 55 -2.50 29.24 -19.18
CA ASN A 55 -3.62 29.20 -20.11
C ASN A 55 -3.27 28.50 -21.44
N THR A 56 -2.09 28.75 -22.01
CA THR A 56 -1.74 28.22 -23.34
C THR A 56 -1.06 26.86 -23.28
N GLU A 57 -0.17 26.63 -22.32
CA GLU A 57 0.68 25.45 -22.27
C GLU A 57 0.13 24.36 -21.36
N ILE A 58 -0.55 24.72 -20.26
CA ILE A 58 -1.13 23.76 -19.32
C ILE A 58 -2.59 23.50 -19.68
N ILE A 59 -3.49 24.48 -19.55
CA ILE A 59 -4.91 24.31 -19.89
C ILE A 59 -5.09 24.07 -21.39
N GLY A 60 -4.46 24.88 -22.24
CA GLY A 60 -4.58 24.79 -23.69
C GLY A 60 -4.13 23.46 -24.29
N SER A 61 -3.25 22.73 -23.58
CA SER A 61 -2.82 21.37 -23.97
C SER A 61 -3.60 20.26 -23.25
N ASN A 62 -4.60 20.61 -22.45
CA ASN A 62 -5.32 19.71 -21.56
C ASN A 62 -4.38 18.93 -20.62
N PHE A 63 -3.48 19.66 -19.96
CA PHE A 63 -2.51 19.13 -18.99
C PHE A 63 -1.57 18.07 -19.61
N ALA A 64 -1.17 18.24 -20.87
CA ALA A 64 -0.31 17.27 -21.53
C ALA A 64 1.03 17.11 -20.78
N ILE A 65 1.32 15.89 -20.32
CA ILE A 65 2.52 15.54 -19.53
C ILE A 65 3.78 16.17 -20.13
N ARG A 66 3.96 16.06 -21.44
CA ARG A 66 5.15 16.56 -22.12
C ARG A 66 5.35 18.07 -21.92
N ARG A 67 4.30 18.88 -21.89
CA ARG A 67 4.41 20.33 -21.62
C ARG A 67 4.80 20.57 -20.16
N VAL A 68 4.19 19.82 -19.24
CA VAL A 68 4.46 19.88 -17.80
C VAL A 68 5.91 19.48 -17.49
N MET A 69 6.39 18.37 -18.05
CA MET A 69 7.79 17.93 -17.95
C MET A 69 8.78 18.99 -18.45
N MET A 70 8.48 19.67 -19.55
CA MET A 70 9.37 20.72 -20.07
C MET A 70 9.44 21.93 -19.14
N LEU A 71 8.33 22.29 -18.48
CA LEU A 71 8.33 23.34 -17.46
C LEU A 71 9.14 22.92 -16.23
N GLU A 72 8.92 21.70 -15.72
CA GLU A 72 9.65 21.17 -14.56
C GLU A 72 11.17 21.08 -14.84
N PHE A 73 11.56 20.50 -15.98
CA PHE A 73 12.97 20.37 -16.38
C PHE A 73 13.68 21.72 -16.51
N SER A 74 12.93 22.77 -16.86
CA SER A 74 13.46 24.14 -16.95
C SER A 74 13.62 24.84 -15.59
N GLN A 75 13.32 24.16 -14.47
CA GLN A 75 13.31 24.69 -13.10
C GLN A 75 12.30 25.83 -12.90
N TYR A 76 11.11 25.69 -13.51
CA TYR A 76 10.06 26.70 -13.46
C TYR A 76 9.57 26.96 -12.03
N LEU A 77 9.51 25.93 -11.18
CA LEU A 77 9.09 26.06 -9.78
C LEU A 77 10.12 26.85 -8.95
N GLU A 78 11.39 26.44 -9.05
CA GLU A 78 12.50 26.94 -8.25
C GLU A 78 12.88 28.37 -8.59
N ASN A 79 12.92 28.70 -9.88
CA ASN A 79 13.53 29.93 -10.34
C ASN A 79 12.51 31.00 -10.71
N TYR A 80 11.24 30.64 -10.95
CA TYR A 80 10.21 31.60 -11.39
C TYR A 80 8.95 31.62 -10.52
N LEU A 81 8.36 30.47 -10.20
CA LEU A 81 7.09 30.45 -9.49
C LEU A 81 7.25 30.74 -8.00
N TRP A 82 8.04 29.95 -7.27
CA TRP A 82 8.09 30.03 -5.81
C TRP A 82 8.73 31.31 -5.28
N PRO A 83 9.88 31.79 -5.82
CA PRO A 83 10.49 33.04 -5.35
C PRO A 83 9.59 34.28 -5.52
N ASN A 84 8.64 34.22 -6.47
CA ASN A 84 7.73 35.32 -6.79
C ASN A 84 6.30 35.10 -6.29
N TYR A 85 6.02 34.01 -5.57
CA TYR A 85 4.71 33.77 -4.99
C TYR A 85 4.49 34.65 -3.76
N LYS A 86 3.37 35.37 -3.72
CA LYS A 86 3.00 36.24 -2.61
C LYS A 86 1.60 35.95 -2.12
N THR A 87 1.50 35.64 -0.84
CA THR A 87 0.22 35.39 -0.16
C THR A 87 -0.74 36.56 -0.33
N GLY A 88 -1.93 36.31 -0.89
CA GLY A 88 -2.97 37.32 -1.10
C GLY A 88 -2.85 38.14 -2.38
N GLU A 89 -1.71 38.11 -3.08
CA GLU A 89 -1.50 38.82 -4.36
C GLU A 89 -1.48 37.86 -5.56
N SER A 90 -0.93 36.65 -5.40
CA SER A 90 -0.82 35.66 -6.46
C SER A 90 -2.17 35.14 -6.93
N ASN A 91 -2.36 35.07 -8.25
CA ASN A 91 -3.61 34.67 -8.88
C ASN A 91 -3.77 33.14 -8.98
N HIS A 92 -4.94 32.71 -9.49
CA HIS A 92 -5.27 31.28 -9.68
C HIS A 92 -4.29 30.54 -10.58
N ALA A 93 -3.81 31.15 -11.66
CA ALA A 93 -2.83 30.55 -12.57
C ALA A 93 -1.49 30.27 -11.88
N HIS A 94 -1.03 31.19 -11.01
CA HIS A 94 0.18 31.03 -10.22
C HIS A 94 0.04 29.89 -9.21
N LEU A 95 -1.08 29.85 -8.47
CA LEU A 95 -1.41 28.75 -7.55
C LEU A 95 -1.38 27.40 -8.27
N MET A 96 -2.16 27.27 -9.34
CA MET A 96 -2.28 26.00 -10.06
C MET A 96 -0.97 25.57 -10.72
N SER A 97 -0.17 26.52 -11.22
CA SER A 97 1.16 26.20 -11.77
C SER A 97 2.08 25.61 -10.70
N ILE A 98 2.08 26.15 -9.47
CA ILE A 98 2.86 25.58 -8.35
C ILE A 98 2.37 24.16 -8.05
N VAL A 99 1.06 23.97 -7.88
CA VAL A 99 0.43 22.67 -7.61
C VAL A 99 0.85 21.62 -8.65
N ILE A 100 0.79 21.98 -9.93
CA ILE A 100 1.11 21.07 -11.03
C ILE A 100 2.60 20.74 -11.08
N MET A 101 3.49 21.72 -10.87
CA MET A 101 4.93 21.46 -10.81
C MET A 101 5.30 20.58 -9.61
N THR A 102 4.68 20.78 -8.45
CA THR A 102 4.90 19.93 -7.28
C THR A 102 4.44 18.50 -7.55
N ASN A 103 3.25 18.30 -8.11
CA ASN A 103 2.75 16.96 -8.47
C ASN A 103 3.66 16.27 -9.50
N GLU A 104 4.17 17.02 -10.48
CA GLU A 104 5.10 16.49 -11.47
C GLU A 104 6.41 16.01 -10.85
N LYS A 105 6.95 16.76 -9.87
CA LYS A 105 8.14 16.34 -9.13
C LYS A 105 7.94 15.01 -8.41
N PHE A 106 6.77 14.79 -7.82
CA PHE A 106 6.41 13.50 -7.24
C PHE A 106 6.32 12.39 -8.30
N ARG A 107 5.74 12.68 -9.47
CA ARG A 107 5.63 11.74 -10.59
C ARG A 107 7.03 11.29 -11.08
N GLU A 108 7.96 12.22 -11.19
CA GLU A 108 9.35 11.99 -11.61
C GLU A 108 10.27 11.52 -10.46
N ARG A 109 9.74 11.39 -9.24
CA ARG A 109 10.48 10.95 -8.04
C ARG A 109 11.69 11.83 -7.70
N VAL A 110 11.55 13.15 -7.89
CA VAL A 110 12.55 14.15 -7.49
C VAL A 110 12.09 14.92 -6.25
N ASN A 111 13.02 15.58 -5.54
CA ASN A 111 12.69 16.30 -4.31
C ASN A 111 11.73 17.47 -4.60
N ALA A 112 10.52 17.38 -4.04
CA ALA A 112 9.45 18.35 -4.24
C ALA A 112 9.44 19.49 -3.22
N TRP A 113 10.05 19.31 -2.05
CA TRP A 113 9.86 20.19 -0.88
C TRP A 113 11.01 21.16 -0.61
N GLU A 114 12.21 20.88 -1.13
CA GLU A 114 13.42 21.66 -0.88
C GLU A 114 13.27 23.16 -1.19
N THR A 115 12.58 23.49 -2.28
CA THR A 115 12.32 24.87 -2.71
C THR A 115 11.48 25.65 -1.69
N PHE A 116 10.47 24.99 -1.12
CA PHE A 116 9.62 25.58 -0.08
C PHE A 116 10.38 25.72 1.24
N ARG A 117 11.27 24.77 1.56
CA ARG A 117 12.14 24.82 2.76
C ARG A 117 13.09 26.02 2.73
N LYS A 118 13.67 26.34 1.57
CA LYS A 118 14.57 27.50 1.40
C LYS A 118 13.86 28.83 1.61
N HIS A 119 12.59 28.93 1.22
CA HIS A 119 11.78 30.16 1.35
C HIS A 119 10.40 29.86 1.96
N PRO A 120 10.30 29.57 3.27
CA PRO A 120 9.10 28.99 3.87
C PRO A 120 7.97 30.01 4.13
N VAL A 121 8.27 31.32 4.08
CA VAL A 121 7.40 32.41 4.57
C VAL A 121 5.98 32.36 3.97
N HIS A 122 5.86 32.10 2.67
CA HIS A 122 4.57 32.12 1.97
C HIS A 122 3.84 30.78 1.94
N PHE A 123 4.44 29.69 2.44
CA PHE A 123 3.86 28.35 2.35
C PHE A 123 2.52 28.20 3.09
N PRO A 124 2.35 28.72 4.32
CA PRO A 124 1.04 28.69 4.98
C PRO A 124 -0.07 29.37 4.15
N GLY A 125 0.30 30.46 3.44
CA GLY A 125 -0.61 31.18 2.55
C GLY A 125 -0.96 30.41 1.28
N LEU A 126 0.04 29.76 0.67
CA LEU A 126 -0.18 28.82 -0.45
C LEU A 126 -1.11 27.69 -0.04
N PHE A 127 -0.81 27.02 1.07
CA PHE A 127 -1.59 25.89 1.56
C PHE A 127 -3.04 26.29 1.80
N ARG A 128 -3.29 27.42 2.49
CA ARG A 128 -4.65 27.94 2.68
C ARG A 128 -5.37 28.22 1.35
N HIS A 129 -4.67 28.81 0.37
CA HIS A 129 -5.24 29.08 -0.95
C HIS A 129 -5.59 27.79 -1.71
N VAL A 130 -4.80 26.72 -1.56
CA VAL A 130 -5.13 25.37 -2.06
C VAL A 130 -6.39 24.84 -1.40
N LEU A 131 -6.49 24.88 -0.06
CA LEU A 131 -7.67 24.40 0.67
C LEU A 131 -8.94 25.14 0.21
N GLU A 132 -8.91 26.48 0.18
CA GLU A 132 -10.05 27.29 -0.25
C GLU A 132 -10.44 27.01 -1.71
N THR A 133 -9.45 26.88 -2.62
CA THR A 133 -9.71 26.60 -4.04
C THR A 133 -10.23 25.19 -4.26
N SER A 134 -9.78 24.20 -3.46
CA SER A 134 -10.28 22.82 -3.54
C SER A 134 -11.77 22.69 -3.21
N LEU A 135 -12.33 23.63 -2.43
CA LEU A 135 -13.75 23.67 -2.07
C LEU A 135 -14.63 24.49 -3.02
N LYS A 136 -14.05 25.33 -3.89
CA LYS A 136 -14.82 26.11 -4.87
C LYS A 136 -15.62 25.20 -5.81
N THR A 137 -16.80 25.65 -6.23
CA THR A 137 -17.69 24.94 -7.17
C THR A 137 -17.72 25.60 -8.56
N SER A 138 -17.28 26.85 -8.66
CA SER A 138 -17.25 27.63 -9.91
C SER A 138 -15.84 28.14 -10.20
N GLY A 139 -15.48 28.24 -11.48
CA GLY A 139 -14.19 28.79 -11.91
C GLY A 139 -12.99 27.87 -11.71
N VAL A 140 -13.24 26.60 -11.37
CA VAL A 140 -12.23 25.54 -11.26
C VAL A 140 -12.78 24.29 -11.94
N THR A 141 -12.04 23.76 -12.90
CA THR A 141 -12.40 22.56 -13.66
C THR A 141 -12.16 21.29 -12.83
N MET A 142 -12.76 20.16 -13.23
CA MET A 142 -12.51 18.88 -12.56
C MET A 142 -11.06 18.42 -12.66
N ALA A 143 -10.36 18.74 -13.76
CA ALA A 143 -8.94 18.44 -13.90
C ALA A 143 -8.11 19.21 -12.85
N GLU A 144 -8.40 20.49 -12.63
CA GLU A 144 -7.76 21.29 -11.58
C GLU A 144 -8.09 20.79 -10.19
N HIS A 145 -9.36 20.43 -9.91
CA HIS A 145 -9.71 19.79 -8.64
C HIS A 145 -8.96 18.49 -8.42
N THR A 146 -8.78 17.67 -9.45
CA THR A 146 -7.98 16.45 -9.37
C THR A 146 -6.53 16.78 -9.00
N ALA A 147 -5.91 17.76 -9.67
CA ALA A 147 -4.55 18.19 -9.35
C ALA A 147 -4.40 18.73 -7.91
N LEU A 148 -5.40 19.47 -7.41
CA LEU A 148 -5.44 19.95 -6.03
C LEU A 148 -5.54 18.79 -5.02
N ILE A 149 -6.37 17.77 -5.29
CA ILE A 149 -6.46 16.58 -4.44
C ILE A 149 -5.15 15.80 -4.43
N VAL A 150 -4.51 15.62 -5.59
CA VAL A 150 -3.19 14.97 -5.67
C VAL A 150 -2.14 15.72 -4.86
N PHE A 151 -2.10 17.06 -4.96
CA PHE A 151 -1.19 17.88 -4.17
C PHE A 151 -1.45 17.77 -2.66
N LEU A 152 -2.72 17.83 -2.26
CA LEU A 152 -3.10 17.64 -0.85
C LEU A 152 -2.67 16.26 -0.38
N ASN A 153 -2.89 15.22 -1.18
CA ASN A 153 -2.47 13.88 -0.86
C ASN A 153 -0.94 13.79 -0.67
N HIS A 154 -0.15 14.45 -1.50
CA HIS A 154 1.29 14.57 -1.30
C HIS A 154 1.64 15.29 0.01
N CYS A 155 0.94 16.35 0.38
CA CYS A 155 1.14 17.01 1.67
C CYS A 155 0.85 16.07 2.84
N PHE A 156 -0.30 15.37 2.83
CA PHE A 156 -0.67 14.43 3.90
C PHE A 156 0.27 13.23 4.00
N ASN A 157 0.87 12.80 2.88
CA ASN A 157 1.90 11.77 2.86
C ASN A 157 3.32 12.27 3.22
N SER A 158 3.51 13.58 3.43
CA SER A 158 4.81 14.18 3.75
C SER A 158 4.82 14.89 5.11
N MET A 159 4.25 14.26 6.14
CA MET A 159 4.23 14.81 7.50
C MET A 159 5.57 14.74 8.24
N GLU A 160 6.56 14.05 7.70
CA GLU A 160 7.96 14.14 8.13
C GLU A 160 8.52 15.56 7.93
N GLU A 161 8.07 16.25 6.89
CA GLU A 161 8.46 17.64 6.60
C GLU A 161 7.79 18.60 7.59
N GLN A 162 8.60 19.25 8.43
CA GLN A 162 8.11 20.14 9.49
C GLN A 162 7.19 21.26 8.95
N LEU A 163 7.57 21.85 7.81
CA LEU A 163 6.80 22.92 7.15
C LEU A 163 5.37 22.48 6.82
N ILE A 164 5.21 21.24 6.38
CA ILE A 164 3.92 20.65 5.99
C ILE A 164 3.15 20.20 7.21
N ARG A 165 3.81 19.47 8.13
CA ARG A 165 3.23 19.00 9.39
C ARG A 165 2.58 20.12 10.19
N ASP A 166 3.22 21.30 10.21
CA ASP A 166 2.70 22.48 10.90
C ASP A 166 1.38 22.99 10.33
N GLN A 167 1.10 22.78 9.04
CA GLN A 167 -0.19 23.12 8.43
C GLN A 167 -1.23 22.02 8.66
N ILE A 168 -0.83 20.75 8.52
CA ILE A 168 -1.74 19.61 8.53
C ILE A 168 -2.29 19.30 9.92
N LYS A 169 -1.49 19.45 10.98
CA LYS A 169 -1.91 19.12 12.36
C LYS A 169 -3.23 19.78 12.76
N HIS A 170 -3.53 20.96 12.22
CA HIS A 170 -4.76 21.70 12.49
C HIS A 170 -6.01 21.08 11.84
N LEU A 171 -5.83 20.29 10.78
CA LEU A 171 -6.91 19.65 10.03
C LEU A 171 -7.31 18.27 10.58
N VAL A 172 -6.38 17.58 11.26
CA VAL A 172 -6.55 16.17 11.73
C VAL A 172 -6.52 16.01 13.26
N SER A 173 -6.57 17.11 14.00
CA SER A 173 -6.65 17.07 15.47
C SER A 173 -8.07 16.78 15.97
N LEU A 174 -8.23 16.33 17.22
CA LEU A 174 -9.52 16.11 17.91
C LEU A 174 -10.56 17.22 17.70
N SER A 175 -10.13 18.46 17.51
CA SER A 175 -10.99 19.61 17.21
C SER A 175 -11.86 19.45 15.95
N MET A 176 -11.47 18.59 15.01
CA MET A 176 -12.24 18.30 13.80
C MET A 176 -13.62 17.68 14.09
N TRP A 177 -13.80 17.06 15.27
CA TRP A 177 -15.08 16.50 15.73
C TRP A 177 -16.18 17.55 15.94
N ILE A 178 -15.90 18.84 15.74
CA ILE A 178 -16.95 19.86 15.58
C ILE A 178 -17.88 19.54 14.39
N SER A 179 -17.38 18.77 13.42
CA SER A 179 -18.09 18.34 12.21
C SER A 179 -19.00 17.14 12.42
N LEU A 180 -18.85 16.38 13.51
CA LEU A 180 -19.69 15.23 13.81
C LEU A 180 -21.11 15.65 14.18
N GLN A 181 -22.08 14.77 13.89
CA GLN A 181 -23.42 14.87 14.49
C GLN A 181 -23.31 14.98 16.02
N GLN A 182 -24.13 15.83 16.65
CA GLN A 182 -23.98 16.11 18.08
C GLN A 182 -24.03 14.84 18.94
N ASN A 183 -25.02 13.96 18.69
CA ASN A 183 -25.18 12.74 19.47
C ASN A 183 -24.02 11.77 19.26
N ARG A 184 -23.51 11.67 18.02
CA ARG A 184 -22.33 10.86 17.70
C ARG A 184 -21.11 11.35 18.47
N ARG A 185 -20.82 12.66 18.44
CA ARG A 185 -19.73 13.25 19.21
C ARG A 185 -19.85 12.97 20.71
N GLU A 186 -21.04 13.12 21.27
CA GLU A 186 -21.26 12.87 22.70
C GLU A 186 -21.05 11.40 23.09
N GLN A 187 -21.44 10.47 22.21
CA GLN A 187 -21.19 9.03 22.35
C GLN A 187 -19.68 8.75 22.37
N GLU A 188 -18.92 9.25 21.40
CA GLU A 188 -17.47 9.00 21.34
C GLU A 188 -16.72 9.61 22.53
N LEU A 189 -17.08 10.83 22.93
CA LEU A 189 -16.52 11.46 24.13
C LEU A 189 -16.96 10.79 25.44
N LYS A 190 -18.01 9.96 25.42
CA LYS A 190 -18.41 9.14 26.58
C LYS A 190 -17.55 7.88 26.64
N ASN A 191 -17.27 7.27 25.50
CA ASN A 191 -16.44 6.07 25.38
C ASN A 191 -15.01 6.34 25.84
N VAL A 192 -14.46 7.53 25.52
CA VAL A 192 -13.11 7.95 25.92
C VAL A 192 -13.15 9.21 26.79
N PRO A 193 -13.26 9.08 28.14
CA PRO A 193 -13.34 10.22 29.06
C PRO A 193 -12.15 11.18 28.99
N LYS A 194 -10.96 10.69 28.61
CA LYS A 194 -9.75 11.50 28.43
C LYS A 194 -9.94 12.53 27.31
N TRP A 195 -10.48 12.11 26.17
CA TRP A 195 -10.79 13.00 25.05
C TRP A 195 -11.86 14.03 25.39
N ARG A 196 -12.86 13.69 26.21
CA ARG A 196 -13.84 14.66 26.73
C ARG A 196 -13.20 15.82 27.49
N LYS A 197 -12.15 15.54 28.28
CA LYS A 197 -11.41 16.59 29.00
C LYS A 197 -10.67 17.49 28.01
N TYR A 198 -9.95 16.92 27.06
CA TYR A 198 -9.22 17.69 26.03
C TYR A 198 -10.16 18.51 25.14
N TRP A 199 -11.28 17.91 24.69
CA TRP A 199 -12.30 18.61 23.91
C TRP A 199 -12.77 19.89 24.61
N LYS A 200 -13.12 19.81 25.90
CA LYS A 200 -13.53 20.98 26.70
C LYS A 200 -12.41 22.02 26.80
N MET A 201 -11.15 21.60 26.93
CA MET A 201 -10.01 22.52 26.98
C MET A 201 -9.79 23.23 25.64
N ILE A 202 -9.87 22.51 24.52
CA ILE A 202 -9.73 23.08 23.18
C ILE A 202 -10.81 24.13 22.95
N MET A 203 -12.08 23.78 23.15
CA MET A 203 -13.20 24.71 22.92
C MET A 203 -13.15 25.95 23.84
N LYS A 204 -12.50 25.86 25.00
CA LYS A 204 -12.31 27.01 25.91
C LYS A 204 -11.12 27.89 25.53
N LYS A 205 -10.10 27.34 24.86
CA LYS A 205 -8.88 28.07 24.46
C LYS A 205 -9.11 28.95 23.23
N ASP A 206 -10.16 28.69 22.46
CA ASP A 206 -10.45 29.44 21.24
C ASP A 206 -10.79 30.89 21.55
N LYS A 207 -9.96 31.81 21.04
CA LYS A 207 -10.23 33.25 21.14
C LYS A 207 -11.38 33.62 20.20
N PRO A 208 -12.22 34.61 20.57
CA PRO A 208 -13.34 35.04 19.72
C PRO A 208 -12.90 35.47 18.31
N GLU A 209 -11.75 36.13 18.21
CA GLU A 209 -11.16 36.65 16.96
C GLU A 209 -10.75 35.55 15.97
N ASP A 210 -10.29 34.39 16.48
CA ASP A 210 -9.79 33.28 15.67
C ASP A 210 -10.87 32.21 15.39
N LYS A 211 -12.05 32.36 15.99
CA LYS A 211 -13.06 31.29 16.04
C LYS A 211 -13.55 30.86 14.66
N GLU A 212 -13.87 31.81 13.79
CA GLU A 212 -14.37 31.53 12.44
C GLU A 212 -13.31 30.81 11.59
N LYS A 213 -12.07 31.29 11.65
CA LYS A 213 -10.93 30.69 10.96
C LYS A 213 -10.70 29.25 11.42
N LEU A 214 -10.64 29.02 12.73
CA LEU A 214 -10.41 27.71 13.32
C LEU A 214 -11.57 26.76 13.02
N GLU A 215 -12.82 27.24 13.08
CA GLU A 215 -14.00 26.45 12.76
C GLU A 215 -13.99 26.00 11.29
N TRP A 216 -13.59 26.87 10.36
CA TRP A 216 -13.43 26.52 8.95
C TRP A 216 -12.36 25.44 8.76
N GLU A 217 -11.17 25.60 9.35
CA GLU A 217 -10.07 24.63 9.24
C GLU A 217 -10.47 23.25 9.80
N ARG A 218 -11.14 23.22 10.95
CA ARG A 218 -11.62 21.98 11.58
C ARG A 218 -12.72 21.27 10.79
N LYS A 219 -13.46 22.00 9.96
CA LYS A 219 -14.53 21.46 9.10
C LYS A 219 -14.05 21.14 7.69
N TYR A 220 -12.81 21.49 7.33
CA TYR A 220 -12.31 21.37 5.97
C TYR A 220 -12.42 19.95 5.40
N LEU A 221 -11.87 18.95 6.10
CA LEU A 221 -11.88 17.55 5.63
C LEU A 221 -13.32 17.02 5.51
N HIS A 222 -14.19 17.41 6.43
CA HIS A 222 -15.61 17.06 6.32
C HIS A 222 -16.26 17.71 5.08
N GLN A 223 -16.06 19.02 4.88
CA GLN A 223 -16.63 19.75 3.74
C GLN A 223 -16.15 19.20 2.39
N ILE A 224 -14.87 18.86 2.27
CA ILE A 224 -14.33 18.34 1.00
C ILE A 224 -14.84 16.92 0.71
N MET A 225 -15.06 16.09 1.74
CA MET A 225 -15.75 14.81 1.57
C MET A 225 -17.18 14.98 1.08
N LEU A 226 -17.94 15.94 1.62
CA LEU A 226 -19.30 16.21 1.16
C LEU A 226 -19.34 16.70 -0.28
N LYS A 227 -18.38 17.53 -0.67
CA LYS A 227 -18.21 17.94 -2.07
C LYS A 227 -17.93 16.73 -2.97
N PHE A 228 -17.03 15.84 -2.56
CA PHE A 228 -16.76 14.61 -3.30
C PHE A 228 -18.02 13.76 -3.45
N LEU A 229 -18.79 13.54 -2.38
CA LEU A 229 -20.02 12.77 -2.43
C LEU A 229 -21.05 13.40 -3.37
N SER A 230 -21.17 14.73 -3.38
CA SER A 230 -22.01 15.46 -4.33
C SER A 230 -21.59 15.23 -5.79
N VAL A 231 -20.27 15.24 -6.07
CA VAL A 231 -19.75 14.91 -7.41
C VAL A 231 -20.05 13.46 -7.78
N LEU A 232 -19.78 12.51 -6.88
CA LEU A 232 -20.00 11.08 -7.10
C LEU A 232 -21.47 10.77 -7.37
N GLU A 233 -22.38 11.33 -6.57
CA GLU A 233 -23.83 11.11 -6.69
C GLU A 233 -24.44 11.83 -7.90
N SER A 234 -23.74 12.82 -8.48
CA SER A 234 -24.15 13.46 -9.73
C SER A 234 -23.90 12.60 -10.98
N ILE A 235 -23.10 11.52 -10.86
CA ILE A 235 -22.77 10.63 -11.98
C ILE A 235 -23.98 9.74 -12.30
N PRO A 236 -24.52 9.78 -13.53
CA PRO A 236 -25.66 8.96 -13.91
C PRO A 236 -25.28 7.48 -14.11
N GLU A 237 -26.21 6.58 -13.82
CA GLU A 237 -26.04 5.13 -14.02
C GLU A 237 -25.81 4.76 -15.49
N LYS A 238 -26.45 5.47 -16.43
CA LYS A 238 -26.37 5.24 -17.88
C LYS A 238 -26.08 6.54 -18.63
N GLY A 239 -25.54 6.42 -19.84
CA GLY A 239 -25.17 7.55 -20.68
C GLY A 239 -23.70 7.96 -20.54
N ASP A 240 -23.28 8.94 -21.33
CA ASP A 240 -21.90 9.42 -21.35
C ASP A 240 -21.56 10.20 -20.08
N ILE A 241 -20.38 9.95 -19.54
CA ILE A 241 -19.87 10.61 -18.33
C ILE A 241 -18.51 11.26 -18.61
N PRO A 242 -18.21 12.44 -18.02
CA PRO A 242 -16.89 13.05 -18.17
C PRO A 242 -15.82 12.20 -17.48
N SER A 243 -14.77 11.84 -18.22
CA SER A 243 -13.63 11.09 -17.69
C SER A 243 -12.90 11.82 -16.56
N SER A 244 -12.92 13.16 -16.57
CA SER A 244 -12.36 13.99 -15.51
C SER A 244 -13.08 13.84 -14.17
N SER A 245 -14.41 13.61 -14.17
CA SER A 245 -15.17 13.34 -12.95
C SER A 245 -14.82 11.97 -12.36
N VAL A 246 -14.66 10.95 -13.22
CA VAL A 246 -14.21 9.61 -12.77
C VAL A 246 -12.82 9.69 -12.15
N ARG A 247 -11.86 10.32 -12.83
CA ARG A 247 -10.49 10.52 -12.32
C ARG A 247 -10.46 11.29 -10.99
N TYR A 248 -11.30 12.31 -10.85
CA TYR A 248 -11.45 13.03 -9.59
C TYR A 248 -11.92 12.09 -8.47
N CYS A 249 -12.95 11.28 -8.72
CA CYS A 249 -13.44 10.31 -7.74
C CYS A 249 -12.38 9.26 -7.37
N GLU A 250 -11.63 8.73 -8.33
CA GLU A 250 -10.53 7.78 -8.11
C GLU A 250 -9.44 8.40 -7.22
N ARG A 251 -8.94 9.58 -7.57
CA ARG A 251 -7.93 10.30 -6.76
C ARG A 251 -8.45 10.71 -5.40
N PHE A 252 -9.75 10.95 -5.26
CA PHE A 252 -10.35 11.25 -3.97
C PHE A 252 -10.40 10.01 -3.06
N ILE A 253 -10.77 8.83 -3.59
CA ILE A 253 -10.69 7.59 -2.81
C ILE A 253 -9.23 7.28 -2.44
N GLU A 254 -8.27 7.47 -3.36
CA GLU A 254 -6.84 7.34 -3.04
C GLU A 254 -6.43 8.25 -1.88
N PHE A 255 -6.87 9.51 -1.89
CA PHE A 255 -6.62 10.46 -0.79
C PHE A 255 -7.21 9.97 0.53
N LEU A 256 -8.42 9.41 0.53
CA LEU A 256 -9.04 8.85 1.73
C LEU A 256 -8.32 7.59 2.24
N ILE A 257 -7.86 6.71 1.33
CA ILE A 257 -7.06 5.54 1.69
C ILE A 257 -5.81 5.98 2.43
N ASP A 258 -5.07 6.95 1.89
CA ASP A 258 -3.82 7.41 2.49
C ASP A 258 -4.04 8.08 3.87
N LEU A 259 -5.14 8.84 4.04
CA LEU A 259 -5.53 9.39 5.34
C LEU A 259 -5.85 8.30 6.37
N GLU A 260 -6.55 7.25 5.96
CA GLU A 260 -6.96 6.14 6.82
C GLU A 260 -5.82 5.16 7.12
N ALA A 261 -4.82 5.09 6.24
CA ALA A 261 -3.67 4.18 6.33
C ALA A 261 -2.50 4.74 7.15
N LEU A 262 -2.67 5.93 7.75
CA LEU A 262 -1.67 6.62 8.57
C LEU A 262 -2.27 7.03 9.92
N LEU A 263 -1.74 6.51 11.02
CA LEU A 263 -2.34 6.65 12.35
C LEU A 263 -2.58 8.11 12.77
N SER A 264 -1.64 9.00 12.48
CA SER A 264 -1.72 10.42 12.84
C SER A 264 -2.83 11.20 12.13
N THR A 265 -3.25 10.76 10.94
CA THR A 265 -4.38 11.35 10.22
C THR A 265 -5.67 10.60 10.53
N ARG A 266 -5.60 9.26 10.63
CA ARG A 266 -6.70 8.35 10.92
C ARG A 266 -7.39 8.62 12.25
N ARG A 267 -6.62 8.79 13.34
CA ARG A 267 -7.08 8.75 14.75
C ARG A 267 -8.39 9.48 15.04
N PHE A 268 -8.62 10.64 14.42
CA PHE A 268 -9.87 11.39 14.59
C PHE A 268 -10.70 11.48 13.31
N PHE A 269 -10.07 11.27 12.15
CA PHE A 269 -10.70 11.34 10.84
C PHE A 269 -11.61 10.13 10.56
N ASN A 270 -11.21 8.92 10.98
CA ASN A 270 -11.98 7.69 10.77
C ASN A 270 -13.43 7.82 11.26
N THR A 271 -13.62 8.39 12.46
CA THR A 271 -14.95 8.68 13.02
C THR A 271 -15.78 9.64 12.16
N ILE A 272 -15.15 10.65 11.55
CA ILE A 272 -15.84 11.63 10.70
C ILE A 272 -16.25 10.99 9.36
N MET A 273 -15.39 10.15 8.80
CA MET A 273 -15.72 9.38 7.59
C MET A 273 -16.89 8.41 7.85
N ASP A 274 -16.90 7.74 9.01
CA ASP A 274 -18.01 6.87 9.43
C ASP A 274 -19.31 7.65 9.68
N ASP A 275 -19.26 8.83 10.32
CA ASP A 275 -20.44 9.69 10.55
C ASP A 275 -21.04 10.26 9.24
N ALA A 276 -20.21 10.46 8.22
CA ALA A 276 -20.64 10.85 6.88
C ALA A 276 -21.17 9.68 6.03
N HIS A 277 -21.10 8.45 6.55
CA HIS A 277 -21.49 7.20 5.87
C HIS A 277 -20.80 7.00 4.53
N LEU A 278 -19.57 7.48 4.39
CA LEU A 278 -18.90 7.66 3.11
C LEU A 278 -18.78 6.33 2.34
N VAL A 279 -18.34 5.27 3.02
CA VAL A 279 -18.14 3.94 2.40
C VAL A 279 -19.46 3.40 1.83
N VAL A 280 -20.54 3.44 2.61
CA VAL A 280 -21.87 2.96 2.20
C VAL A 280 -22.40 3.77 1.01
N ARG A 281 -22.25 5.10 1.04
CA ARG A 281 -22.66 5.97 -0.07
C ARG A 281 -21.87 5.68 -1.34
N CYS A 282 -20.57 5.40 -1.22
CA CYS A 282 -19.73 5.03 -2.36
C CYS A 282 -20.13 3.66 -2.94
N GLN A 283 -20.46 2.68 -2.10
CA GLN A 283 -20.89 1.35 -2.55
C GLN A 283 -22.20 1.42 -3.34
N LEU A 284 -23.13 2.27 -2.91
CA LEU A 284 -24.42 2.48 -3.57
C LEU A 284 -24.34 3.43 -4.78
N ALA A 285 -23.22 4.12 -4.98
CA ALA A 285 -23.09 5.09 -6.07
C ALA A 285 -23.17 4.40 -7.44
N PRO A 286 -23.82 5.02 -8.44
CA PRO A 286 -23.96 4.40 -9.76
C PRO A 286 -22.64 4.05 -10.44
N LEU A 287 -21.55 4.76 -10.12
CA LEU A 287 -20.22 4.53 -10.68
C LEU A 287 -19.71 3.09 -10.45
N THR A 288 -20.07 2.42 -9.35
CA THR A 288 -19.63 1.03 -9.06
C THR A 288 -20.22 -0.01 -10.02
N ARG A 289 -21.34 0.33 -10.70
CA ARG A 289 -22.03 -0.54 -11.66
C ARG A 289 -21.56 -0.32 -13.09
N ARG A 290 -20.62 0.61 -13.31
CA ARG A 290 -20.13 1.02 -14.62
C ARG A 290 -18.76 0.41 -14.92
N GLN A 291 -18.48 0.15 -16.20
CA GLN A 291 -17.16 -0.32 -16.63
C GLN A 291 -16.07 0.72 -16.36
N GLU A 292 -16.39 2.00 -16.55
CA GLU A 292 -15.49 3.12 -16.26
C GLU A 292 -15.15 3.24 -14.77
N GLY A 293 -15.99 2.70 -13.88
CA GLY A 293 -15.79 2.72 -12.43
C GLY A 293 -15.03 1.50 -11.87
N ARG A 294 -14.41 0.69 -12.73
CA ARG A 294 -13.66 -0.51 -12.28
C ARG A 294 -12.53 -0.16 -11.31
N LEU A 295 -11.70 0.83 -11.63
CA LEU A 295 -10.60 1.27 -10.76
C LEU A 295 -11.16 1.90 -9.47
N PHE A 296 -12.18 2.76 -9.58
CA PHE A 296 -12.88 3.31 -8.42
C PHE A 296 -13.37 2.22 -7.46
N THR A 297 -13.93 1.12 -7.97
CA THR A 297 -14.43 0.01 -7.15
C THR A 297 -13.28 -0.71 -6.44
N GLN A 298 -12.17 -0.96 -7.13
CA GLN A 298 -10.98 -1.58 -6.52
C GLN A 298 -10.37 -0.69 -5.42
N LEU A 299 -10.33 0.63 -5.64
CA LEU A 299 -9.90 1.59 -4.62
C LEU A 299 -10.90 1.64 -3.44
N LEU A 300 -12.20 1.55 -3.71
CA LEU A 300 -13.23 1.52 -2.67
C LEU A 300 -13.10 0.27 -1.78
N ASP A 301 -12.74 -0.88 -2.34
CA ASP A 301 -12.47 -2.09 -1.56
C ASP A 301 -11.26 -1.89 -0.61
N MET A 302 -10.20 -1.22 -1.08
CA MET A 302 -9.07 -0.84 -0.22
C MET A 302 -9.49 0.16 0.87
N LEU A 303 -10.32 1.16 0.56
CA LEU A 303 -10.82 2.10 1.55
C LEU A 303 -11.71 1.39 2.58
N LYS A 304 -12.56 0.44 2.15
CA LYS A 304 -13.41 -0.37 3.04
C LYS A 304 -12.56 -1.19 4.01
N PHE A 305 -11.45 -1.74 3.54
CA PHE A 305 -10.47 -2.45 4.37
C PHE A 305 -9.90 -1.52 5.45
N TYR A 306 -9.37 -0.35 5.09
CA TYR A 306 -8.80 0.57 6.08
C TYR A 306 -9.85 1.21 7.01
N ALA A 307 -11.03 1.59 6.51
CA ALA A 307 -12.12 2.13 7.33
C ALA A 307 -12.55 1.20 8.49
N ARG A 308 -12.27 -0.10 8.35
CA ARG A 308 -12.61 -1.15 9.32
C ARG A 308 -11.39 -1.92 9.80
N PHE A 309 -10.20 -1.33 9.66
CA PHE A 309 -8.94 -1.94 10.04
C PHE A 309 -8.92 -2.30 11.53
N GLU A 310 -8.30 -3.43 11.87
CA GLU A 310 -8.25 -4.02 13.22
C GLU A 310 -7.21 -3.28 14.09
N ILE A 311 -7.44 -1.98 14.33
CA ILE A 311 -6.59 -1.10 15.15
C ILE A 311 -7.43 -0.23 16.09
N SER A 312 -6.91 0.00 17.30
CA SER A 312 -7.47 0.97 18.23
C SER A 312 -7.07 2.39 17.83
N ASP A 313 -8.03 3.22 17.41
CA ASP A 313 -7.75 4.63 17.09
C ASP A 313 -7.27 5.42 18.33
N GLU A 314 -7.63 4.97 19.54
CA GLU A 314 -7.16 5.59 20.79
C GLU A 314 -5.68 5.32 21.06
N THR A 315 -5.29 4.04 21.11
CA THR A 315 -3.95 3.63 21.54
C THR A 315 -2.97 3.52 20.37
N GLY A 316 -3.45 3.11 19.19
CA GLY A 316 -2.63 2.74 18.04
C GLY A 316 -2.27 1.25 18.00
N ASP A 317 -2.74 0.46 18.96
CA ASP A 317 -2.41 -0.97 19.05
C ASP A 317 -3.34 -1.81 18.15
N PRO A 318 -2.85 -2.94 17.60
CA PRO A 318 -3.69 -3.89 16.90
C PRO A 318 -4.79 -4.44 17.81
N LEU A 319 -6.00 -4.62 17.26
CA LEU A 319 -7.12 -5.24 17.96
C LEU A 319 -7.00 -6.76 17.85
N THR A 320 -7.21 -7.47 18.95
CA THR A 320 -7.24 -8.94 18.94
C THR A 320 -8.59 -9.47 18.44
N ASP A 321 -8.64 -10.75 18.07
CA ASP A 321 -9.91 -11.43 17.72
C ASP A 321 -10.97 -11.31 18.82
N HIS A 322 -10.54 -11.29 20.09
CA HIS A 322 -11.41 -11.09 21.24
C HIS A 322 -12.01 -9.69 21.24
N ASP A 323 -11.18 -8.66 21.04
CA ASP A 323 -11.62 -7.26 20.97
C ASP A 323 -12.59 -7.04 19.82
N MET A 324 -12.27 -7.59 18.64
CA MET A 324 -13.14 -7.53 17.46
C MET A 324 -14.49 -8.20 17.69
N THR A 325 -14.49 -9.37 18.33
CA THR A 325 -15.72 -10.08 18.72
C THR A 325 -16.55 -9.25 19.71
N GLN A 326 -15.90 -8.65 20.70
CA GLN A 326 -16.56 -7.81 21.70
C GLN A 326 -17.18 -6.56 21.06
N ILE A 327 -16.48 -5.87 20.16
CA ILE A 327 -16.98 -4.71 19.40
C ILE A 327 -18.22 -5.12 18.59
N HIS A 328 -18.15 -6.22 17.85
CA HIS A 328 -19.28 -6.75 17.08
C HIS A 328 -20.50 -7.04 17.96
N TYR A 329 -20.30 -7.72 19.08
CA TYR A 329 -21.38 -8.08 20.00
C TYR A 329 -22.01 -6.84 20.65
N GLN A 330 -21.20 -5.82 20.97
CA GLN A 330 -21.71 -4.54 21.48
C GLN A 330 -22.58 -3.82 20.44
N ASN A 331 -22.18 -3.84 19.17
CA ASN A 331 -22.95 -3.25 18.08
C ASN A 331 -24.30 -3.97 17.91
N ILE A 332 -24.30 -5.30 17.79
CA ILE A 332 -25.55 -6.10 17.69
C ILE A 332 -26.42 -5.90 18.93
N THR A 333 -25.83 -5.93 20.13
CA THR A 333 -26.59 -5.74 21.38
C THR A 333 -27.25 -4.36 21.43
N SER A 334 -26.58 -3.32 20.94
CA SER A 334 -27.14 -1.96 20.86
C SER A 334 -28.30 -1.90 19.88
N LEU A 335 -28.19 -2.57 18.73
CA LEU A 335 -29.26 -2.73 17.75
C LEU A 335 -30.45 -3.54 18.32
N GLN A 336 -30.20 -4.64 19.02
CA GLN A 336 -31.25 -5.44 19.67
C GLN A 336 -31.97 -4.65 20.78
N LYS A 337 -31.25 -3.82 21.55
CA LYS A 337 -31.85 -2.90 22.53
C LYS A 337 -32.75 -1.87 21.86
N ALA A 338 -32.30 -1.28 20.74
CA ALA A 338 -33.10 -0.36 19.94
C ALA A 338 -34.39 -1.03 19.42
N ALA A 339 -34.24 -2.23 18.85
CA ALA A 339 -35.33 -3.07 18.35
C ALA A 339 -36.35 -3.40 19.46
N PHE A 340 -35.89 -3.90 20.61
CA PHE A 340 -36.75 -4.30 21.73
C PHE A 340 -37.55 -3.12 22.30
N ALA A 341 -36.91 -1.96 22.44
CA ALA A 341 -37.50 -0.80 23.10
C ALA A 341 -38.61 -0.13 22.26
N LYS A 342 -38.45 -0.11 20.93
CA LYS A 342 -39.28 0.74 20.05
C LYS A 342 -40.03 -0.02 18.95
N PHE A 343 -39.66 -1.27 18.63
CA PHE A 343 -40.14 -1.96 17.43
C PHE A 343 -40.70 -3.35 17.76
N PRO A 344 -42.02 -3.48 18.02
CA PRO A 344 -42.66 -4.76 18.31
C PRO A 344 -42.46 -5.82 17.22
N ASP A 345 -42.38 -5.40 15.96
CA ASP A 345 -42.18 -6.29 14.80
C ASP A 345 -40.80 -6.96 14.80
N LEU A 346 -39.82 -6.35 15.48
CA LEU A 346 -38.46 -6.89 15.62
C LEU A 346 -38.27 -7.65 16.93
N ARG A 347 -39.35 -8.04 17.62
CA ARG A 347 -39.23 -8.74 18.91
C ARG A 347 -38.52 -10.08 18.79
N SER A 348 -38.78 -10.83 17.72
CA SER A 348 -38.07 -12.08 17.40
C SER A 348 -36.57 -11.85 17.20
N PHE A 349 -36.19 -10.81 16.45
CA PHE A 349 -34.79 -10.39 16.26
C PHE A 349 -34.13 -9.96 17.58
N SER A 350 -34.83 -9.18 18.39
CA SER A 350 -34.28 -8.59 19.63
C SER A 350 -33.99 -9.61 20.74
N LEU A 351 -34.65 -10.77 20.71
CA LEU A 351 -34.51 -11.84 21.70
C LEU A 351 -33.63 -12.99 21.20
N ALA A 352 -33.21 -12.96 19.94
CA ALA A 352 -32.40 -14.00 19.33
C ALA A 352 -30.93 -13.90 19.78
N ASN A 353 -30.20 -15.01 19.72
CA ASN A 353 -28.75 -15.00 19.97
C ASN A 353 -28.03 -14.33 18.79
N VAL A 354 -26.91 -13.64 19.08
CA VAL A 354 -26.14 -12.86 18.09
C VAL A 354 -25.84 -13.66 16.81
N ALA A 355 -25.30 -14.87 16.95
CA ALA A 355 -24.92 -15.73 15.82
C ALA A 355 -26.08 -16.16 14.90
N SER A 356 -27.34 -15.98 15.32
CA SER A 356 -28.52 -16.28 14.49
C SER A 356 -29.02 -15.09 13.68
N VAL A 357 -28.54 -13.88 13.98
CA VAL A 357 -29.04 -12.64 13.40
C VAL A 357 -27.96 -11.77 12.77
N ASP A 358 -26.69 -12.06 12.98
CA ASP A 358 -25.57 -11.20 12.58
C ASP A 358 -25.04 -11.44 11.16
N THR A 359 -25.60 -12.37 10.39
CA THR A 359 -25.24 -12.53 8.97
C THR A 359 -25.96 -11.52 8.09
N ARG A 360 -25.35 -11.13 6.97
CA ARG A 360 -25.95 -10.21 6.00
C ARG A 360 -27.35 -10.67 5.55
N ASP A 361 -27.51 -11.96 5.24
CA ASP A 361 -28.77 -12.54 4.80
C ASP A 361 -29.85 -12.51 5.89
N THR A 362 -29.48 -12.79 7.16
CA THR A 362 -30.42 -12.76 8.28
C THR A 362 -30.82 -11.34 8.64
N LEU A 363 -29.88 -10.39 8.64
CA LEU A 363 -30.17 -8.97 8.82
C LEU A 363 -31.14 -8.50 7.72
N ASN A 364 -30.83 -8.80 6.46
CA ASN A 364 -31.70 -8.40 5.35
C ASN A 364 -33.13 -8.95 5.51
N LYS A 365 -33.30 -10.22 5.89
CA LYS A 365 -34.63 -10.82 6.15
C LYS A 365 -35.43 -10.09 7.25
N HIS A 366 -34.76 -9.52 8.25
CA HIS A 366 -35.42 -8.79 9.35
C HIS A 366 -35.69 -7.33 9.03
N PHE A 367 -34.76 -6.64 8.34
CA PHE A 367 -34.84 -5.20 8.09
C PHE A 367 -35.56 -4.84 6.78
N GLU A 368 -35.52 -5.69 5.76
CA GLU A 368 -36.18 -5.45 4.48
C GLU A 368 -37.71 -5.22 4.63
N PRO A 369 -38.47 -5.99 5.44
CA PRO A 369 -39.90 -5.77 5.59
C PRO A 369 -40.29 -4.46 6.30
N LEU A 370 -39.33 -3.71 6.85
CA LEU A 370 -39.61 -2.49 7.61
C LEU A 370 -39.90 -1.30 6.68
N SER A 371 -40.75 -0.39 7.16
CA SER A 371 -40.99 0.89 6.50
C SER A 371 -39.79 1.84 6.65
N GLU A 372 -39.68 2.81 5.74
CA GLU A 372 -38.62 3.83 5.77
C GLU A 372 -38.59 4.59 7.11
N ASP A 373 -39.75 4.97 7.65
CA ASP A 373 -39.86 5.64 8.95
C ASP A 373 -39.24 4.80 10.09
N LYS A 374 -39.48 3.48 10.10
CA LYS A 374 -38.92 2.59 11.11
C LYS A 374 -37.40 2.49 10.98
N LEU A 375 -36.89 2.37 9.74
CA LEU A 375 -35.44 2.36 9.49
C LEU A 375 -34.79 3.67 9.96
N GLN A 376 -35.43 4.82 9.70
CA GLN A 376 -34.97 6.12 10.19
C GLN A 376 -34.96 6.18 11.73
N GLU A 377 -36.00 5.70 12.40
CA GLU A 377 -36.05 5.70 13.86
C GLU A 377 -34.95 4.82 14.49
N ILE A 378 -34.67 3.65 13.90
CA ILE A 378 -33.57 2.76 14.32
C ILE A 378 -32.22 3.48 14.12
N ALA A 379 -31.98 4.03 12.94
CA ALA A 379 -30.75 4.75 12.63
C ALA A 379 -30.54 5.97 13.54
N THR A 380 -31.63 6.69 13.88
CA THR A 380 -31.60 7.82 14.82
C THR A 380 -31.23 7.35 16.24
N TYR A 381 -31.79 6.22 16.68
CA TYR A 381 -31.49 5.67 18.01
C TYR A 381 -30.02 5.25 18.15
N LEU A 382 -29.42 4.77 17.06
CA LEU A 382 -28.02 4.37 17.00
C LEU A 382 -27.06 5.55 16.73
N ASN A 383 -27.56 6.80 16.72
CA ASN A 383 -26.79 8.00 16.40
C ASN A 383 -26.08 7.94 15.03
N LEU A 384 -26.72 7.29 14.05
CA LEU A 384 -26.24 7.25 12.67
C LEU A 384 -26.81 8.41 11.84
N ILE A 385 -28.03 8.84 12.15
CA ILE A 385 -28.64 10.02 11.55
C ILE A 385 -29.12 10.99 12.65
N PRO A 386 -29.17 12.29 12.36
CA PRO A 386 -29.57 13.27 13.37
C PRO A 386 -31.07 13.18 13.68
N PRO A 387 -31.46 13.48 14.94
CA PRO A 387 -32.87 13.66 15.31
C PRO A 387 -33.55 14.72 14.43
N ALA A 388 -34.87 14.59 14.24
CA ALA A 388 -35.65 15.45 13.35
C ALA A 388 -35.40 16.96 13.56
N GLU A 389 -35.24 17.39 14.82
CA GLU A 389 -34.99 18.78 15.21
C GLU A 389 -33.64 19.34 14.73
N ARG A 390 -32.65 18.47 14.49
CA ARG A 390 -31.28 18.85 14.10
C ARG A 390 -31.00 18.64 12.61
N ARG A 391 -31.91 18.02 11.86
CA ARG A 391 -31.75 17.72 10.43
C ARG A 391 -31.44 18.95 9.56
N ASN A 392 -31.92 20.14 9.96
CA ASN A 392 -31.64 21.39 9.26
C ASN A 392 -30.21 21.92 9.50
N LEU A 393 -29.60 21.56 10.63
CA LEU A 393 -28.25 21.98 11.03
C LEU A 393 -27.19 20.98 10.58
N GLU A 394 -27.54 19.70 10.59
CA GLU A 394 -26.65 18.57 10.33
C GLU A 394 -27.09 17.86 9.04
N ASN A 395 -26.81 18.42 7.86
CA ASN A 395 -27.49 18.07 6.59
C ASN A 395 -26.72 17.11 5.66
N TRP A 396 -25.77 16.32 6.17
CA TRP A 396 -24.90 15.43 5.38
C TRP A 396 -25.34 13.96 5.33
N PHE A 397 -26.55 13.65 5.78
CA PHE A 397 -27.10 12.30 5.84
C PHE A 397 -28.04 12.01 4.65
N ARG A 398 -28.30 10.73 4.40
CA ARG A 398 -29.32 10.24 3.47
C ARG A 398 -30.45 9.55 4.23
N LEU A 399 -31.66 9.59 3.67
CA LEU A 399 -32.87 9.00 4.28
C LEU A 399 -33.58 8.00 3.38
N ASP A 400 -33.12 7.81 2.14
CA ASP A 400 -33.75 6.86 1.24
C ASP A 400 -33.64 5.43 1.80
N ARG A 401 -34.71 4.66 1.61
CA ARG A 401 -34.81 3.29 2.12
C ARG A 401 -33.63 2.39 1.73
N GLU A 402 -33.15 2.47 0.49
CA GLU A 402 -32.01 1.65 0.02
C GLU A 402 -30.76 1.94 0.85
N PHE A 403 -30.42 3.22 1.02
CA PHE A 403 -29.31 3.65 1.86
C PHE A 403 -29.46 3.22 3.32
N LEU A 404 -30.62 3.46 3.95
CA LEU A 404 -30.82 3.13 5.36
C LEU A 404 -30.72 1.63 5.62
N LEU A 405 -31.25 0.81 4.71
CA LEU A 405 -31.16 -0.64 4.80
C LEU A 405 -29.69 -1.08 4.71
N GLU A 406 -28.94 -0.60 3.72
CA GLU A 406 -27.53 -0.94 3.57
C GLU A 406 -26.69 -0.44 4.75
N LEU A 407 -26.97 0.76 5.27
CA LEU A 407 -26.27 1.32 6.43
C LEU A 407 -26.44 0.44 7.67
N LEU A 408 -27.67 0.00 7.96
CA LEU A 408 -27.94 -0.86 9.10
C LEU A 408 -27.33 -2.26 8.90
N ILE A 409 -27.41 -2.84 7.70
CA ILE A 409 -26.85 -4.16 7.42
C ILE A 409 -25.33 -4.12 7.49
N SER A 410 -24.68 -3.26 6.71
CA SER A 410 -23.21 -3.22 6.59
C SER A 410 -22.52 -2.90 7.93
N ARG A 411 -23.16 -2.16 8.84
CA ARG A 411 -22.62 -1.85 10.16
C ARG A 411 -22.64 -3.04 11.11
N HIS A 412 -23.63 -3.93 10.97
CA HIS A 412 -23.90 -5.01 11.92
C HIS A 412 -23.63 -6.41 11.35
N GLU A 413 -23.32 -6.54 10.06
CA GLU A 413 -22.97 -7.84 9.48
C GLU A 413 -21.66 -8.37 10.07
N ARG A 414 -21.64 -9.68 10.33
CA ARG A 414 -20.44 -10.43 10.72
C ARG A 414 -19.38 -10.29 9.63
N ARG A 415 -18.15 -10.07 10.07
CA ARG A 415 -16.99 -9.92 9.20
C ARG A 415 -16.05 -11.09 9.40
N SER A 416 -15.37 -11.47 8.33
CA SER A 416 -14.16 -12.29 8.42
C SER A 416 -13.04 -11.42 8.99
N SER A 417 -12.14 -12.00 9.76
CA SER A 417 -10.93 -11.28 10.19
C SER A 417 -10.00 -11.06 8.99
N GLN A 418 -9.09 -10.09 9.11
CA GLN A 418 -8.06 -9.85 8.08
C GLN A 418 -7.25 -11.11 7.79
N LEU A 419 -6.97 -11.90 8.84
CA LEU A 419 -6.23 -13.15 8.74
C LEU A 419 -7.01 -14.24 7.99
N GLU A 420 -8.31 -14.38 8.26
CA GLU A 420 -9.17 -15.32 7.52
C GLU A 420 -9.23 -14.97 6.03
N GLU A 421 -9.34 -13.68 5.70
CA GLU A 421 -9.35 -13.22 4.31
C GLU A 421 -8.03 -13.53 3.61
N LEU A 422 -6.88 -13.20 4.24
CA LEU A 422 -5.54 -13.53 3.73
C LEU A 422 -5.35 -15.04 3.52
N ASN A 423 -5.77 -15.87 4.48
CA ASN A 423 -5.63 -17.31 4.40
C ASN A 423 -6.51 -17.94 3.32
N SER A 424 -7.60 -17.27 2.95
CA SER A 424 -8.45 -17.66 1.82
C SER A 424 -7.95 -17.21 0.46
N MET A 425 -6.91 -16.37 0.38
CA MET A 425 -6.36 -15.91 -0.90
C MET A 425 -5.52 -16.99 -1.61
N PRO A 426 -5.72 -17.21 -2.92
CA PRO A 426 -4.76 -17.94 -3.75
C PRO A 426 -3.40 -17.24 -3.84
N LEU A 427 -2.31 -18.01 -3.92
CA LEU A 427 -0.96 -17.47 -4.09
C LEU A 427 -0.58 -17.20 -5.55
N TYR A 428 -1.20 -17.92 -6.48
CA TYR A 428 -0.92 -17.78 -7.91
C TYR A 428 -1.88 -16.79 -8.55
N PRO A 429 -1.40 -15.93 -9.46
CA PRO A 429 -2.28 -15.05 -10.21
C PRO A 429 -3.05 -15.85 -11.29
N THR A 430 -4.30 -15.46 -11.52
CA THR A 430 -5.14 -15.98 -12.60
C THR A 430 -5.19 -15.01 -13.77
N GLN A 431 -5.81 -15.42 -14.88
CA GLN A 431 -6.00 -14.57 -16.05
C GLN A 431 -6.72 -13.24 -15.74
N ASP A 432 -7.56 -13.21 -14.71
CA ASP A 432 -8.33 -12.01 -14.32
C ASP A 432 -7.46 -10.96 -13.61
N ILE A 433 -6.30 -11.38 -13.08
CA ILE A 433 -5.32 -10.54 -12.40
C ILE A 433 -4.18 -10.16 -13.35
N ILE A 434 -3.62 -11.13 -14.09
CA ILE A 434 -2.40 -10.97 -14.91
C ILE A 434 -2.52 -9.82 -15.91
N TRP A 435 -3.68 -9.66 -16.56
CA TRP A 435 -3.94 -8.58 -17.54
C TRP A 435 -4.78 -7.43 -17.01
N ASN A 436 -4.94 -7.30 -15.68
CA ASN A 436 -5.66 -6.19 -15.07
C ASN A 436 -4.72 -5.01 -14.80
N GLU A 437 -4.67 -4.05 -15.73
CA GLU A 437 -3.72 -2.93 -15.71
C GLU A 437 -3.89 -1.96 -14.53
N ASN A 438 -5.01 -2.02 -13.81
CA ASN A 438 -5.25 -1.22 -12.61
C ASN A 438 -4.43 -1.67 -11.39
N ILE A 439 -4.00 -2.94 -11.39
CA ILE A 439 -3.24 -3.58 -10.29
C ILE A 439 -1.93 -4.20 -10.77
N VAL A 440 -1.83 -4.56 -12.05
CA VAL A 440 -0.60 -5.02 -12.71
C VAL A 440 -0.30 -4.05 -13.87
N PRO A 441 0.25 -2.86 -13.57
CA PRO A 441 0.53 -1.86 -14.58
C PRO A 441 1.60 -2.36 -15.56
N THR A 442 1.57 -1.84 -16.78
CA THR A 442 2.65 -2.08 -17.75
C THR A 442 3.84 -1.14 -17.50
N GLU A 443 5.01 -1.46 -18.04
CA GLU A 443 6.17 -0.55 -18.08
C GLU A 443 5.85 0.86 -18.64
N TYR A 444 4.76 1.00 -19.40
CA TYR A 444 4.32 2.26 -20.00
C TYR A 444 3.40 3.10 -19.11
N PHE A 445 3.20 2.71 -17.85
CA PHE A 445 2.38 3.49 -16.92
C PHE A 445 2.99 4.89 -16.72
N SER A 446 2.24 5.93 -17.09
CA SER A 446 2.71 7.32 -17.11
C SER A 446 2.81 7.98 -15.73
N GLY A 447 2.15 7.41 -14.73
CA GLY A 447 1.97 8.03 -13.41
C GLY A 447 0.83 9.05 -13.32
N GLU A 448 0.11 9.32 -14.42
CA GLU A 448 -1.02 10.27 -14.41
C GLU A 448 -2.24 9.77 -13.63
N GLY A 449 -2.57 8.48 -13.79
CA GLY A 449 -3.63 7.80 -13.04
C GLY A 449 -3.13 7.31 -11.67
N CYS A 450 -4.05 7.01 -10.76
CA CYS A 450 -3.72 6.20 -9.58
C CYS A 450 -3.83 4.71 -9.91
N LEU A 451 -3.27 3.87 -9.04
CA LEU A 451 -3.40 2.42 -9.10
C LEU A 451 -4.01 1.93 -7.78
N ALA A 452 -4.73 0.82 -7.83
CA ALA A 452 -5.24 0.16 -6.63
C ALA A 452 -4.13 -0.68 -5.98
N LEU A 453 -3.07 0.02 -5.54
CA LEU A 453 -1.85 -0.57 -4.98
C LEU A 453 -1.57 0.01 -3.60
N PRO A 454 -1.11 -0.82 -2.64
CA PRO A 454 -0.56 -0.32 -1.39
C PRO A 454 0.63 0.60 -1.64
N LYS A 455 0.85 1.57 -0.75
CA LYS A 455 2.02 2.45 -0.79
C LYS A 455 2.97 2.11 0.35
N LEU A 456 4.26 2.06 0.03
CA LEU A 456 5.33 2.04 1.02
C LEU A 456 5.81 3.47 1.23
N ASN A 457 5.67 3.95 2.46
CA ASN A 457 6.20 5.24 2.89
C ASN A 457 6.92 5.02 4.24
N LEU A 458 6.88 5.99 5.14
CA LEU A 458 7.57 5.91 6.43
C LEU A 458 6.82 5.09 7.49
N GLN A 459 5.49 5.10 7.48
CA GLN A 459 4.68 4.56 8.58
C GLN A 459 3.66 3.51 8.13
N PHE A 460 3.36 2.57 9.04
CA PHE A 460 2.39 1.48 8.85
C PHE A 460 1.56 1.33 10.12
N LEU A 461 0.25 1.07 10.00
CA LEU A 461 -0.66 1.01 11.15
C LEU A 461 -0.25 -0.06 12.18
N THR A 462 0.08 -1.26 11.70
CA THR A 462 0.49 -2.41 12.52
C THR A 462 1.50 -3.26 11.73
N LEU A 463 2.12 -4.25 12.38
CA LEU A 463 2.96 -5.22 11.67
C LEU A 463 2.17 -5.99 10.60
N HIS A 464 0.88 -6.26 10.86
CA HIS A 464 0.00 -6.90 9.88
C HIS A 464 -0.19 -6.01 8.64
N ASP A 465 -0.42 -4.71 8.81
CA ASP A 465 -0.47 -3.74 7.71
C ASP A 465 0.84 -3.77 6.90
N TYR A 466 1.98 -3.61 7.58
CA TYR A 466 3.30 -3.65 6.95
C TYR A 466 3.50 -4.92 6.11
N LEU A 467 3.24 -6.10 6.69
CA LEU A 467 3.41 -7.38 6.01
C LEU A 467 2.42 -7.52 4.84
N LEU A 468 1.17 -7.10 5.01
CA LEU A 468 0.14 -7.21 3.97
C LEU A 468 0.42 -6.29 2.77
N ARG A 469 0.92 -5.07 3.00
CA ARG A 469 1.34 -4.17 1.91
C ARG A 469 2.47 -4.80 1.11
N ASN A 470 3.49 -5.33 1.79
CA ASN A 470 4.61 -6.01 1.15
C ASN A 470 4.17 -7.29 0.42
N PHE A 471 3.29 -8.10 1.02
CA PHE A 471 2.69 -9.29 0.40
C PHE A 471 2.02 -8.93 -0.92
N ASN A 472 1.14 -7.92 -0.91
CA ASN A 472 0.39 -7.53 -2.11
C ASN A 472 1.29 -6.91 -3.18
N LEU A 473 2.23 -6.03 -2.81
CA LEU A 473 3.14 -5.42 -3.77
C LEU A 473 4.04 -6.47 -4.42
N PHE A 474 4.62 -7.37 -3.62
CA PHE A 474 5.47 -8.43 -4.13
C PHE A 474 4.68 -9.40 -5.02
N ARG A 475 3.44 -9.76 -4.64
CA ARG A 475 2.54 -10.58 -5.47
C ARG A 475 2.27 -9.94 -6.83
N LEU A 476 1.96 -8.65 -6.86
CA LEU A 476 1.57 -7.95 -8.08
C LEU A 476 2.76 -7.63 -8.98
N GLU A 477 3.92 -7.32 -8.40
CA GLU A 477 5.17 -7.13 -9.13
C GLU A 477 5.62 -8.44 -9.80
N SER A 478 5.63 -9.56 -9.06
CA SER A 478 5.94 -10.86 -9.65
C SER A 478 4.92 -11.28 -10.72
N THR A 479 3.66 -10.85 -10.59
CA THR A 479 2.63 -11.08 -11.61
C THR A 479 2.95 -10.39 -12.93
N TYR A 480 3.60 -9.22 -12.90
CA TYR A 480 4.05 -8.53 -14.13
C TYR A 480 5.10 -9.35 -14.88
N GLU A 481 6.08 -9.91 -14.19
CA GLU A 481 7.07 -10.80 -14.83
C GLU A 481 6.42 -12.06 -15.40
N ILE A 482 5.47 -12.66 -14.65
CA ILE A 482 4.70 -13.82 -15.12
C ILE A 482 3.92 -13.49 -16.39
N ARG A 483 3.33 -12.29 -16.49
CA ARG A 483 2.67 -11.82 -17.72
C ARG A 483 3.64 -11.85 -18.90
N GLN A 484 4.83 -11.28 -18.75
CA GLN A 484 5.84 -11.23 -19.81
C GLN A 484 6.28 -12.64 -20.25
N ASP A 485 6.51 -13.54 -19.29
CA ASP A 485 6.89 -14.92 -19.56
C ASP A 485 5.80 -15.71 -20.32
N ILE A 486 4.52 -15.52 -19.93
CA ILE A 486 3.37 -16.12 -20.62
C ILE A 486 3.24 -15.55 -22.04
N GLU A 487 3.32 -14.22 -22.19
CA GLU A 487 3.18 -13.58 -23.50
C GLU A 487 4.27 -14.05 -24.48
N ASP A 488 5.55 -14.08 -24.07
CA ASP A 488 6.65 -14.57 -24.92
C ASP A 488 6.47 -16.07 -25.27
N SER A 489 6.16 -16.90 -24.28
CA SER A 489 6.01 -18.35 -24.49
C SER A 489 4.85 -18.69 -25.42
N VAL A 490 3.68 -18.07 -25.21
CA VAL A 490 2.49 -18.33 -26.02
C VAL A 490 2.65 -17.82 -27.45
N ILE A 491 3.27 -16.64 -27.65
CA ILE A 491 3.53 -16.12 -29.00
C ILE A 491 4.46 -17.08 -29.78
N ARG A 492 5.49 -17.61 -29.13
CA ARG A 492 6.42 -18.59 -29.74
C ARG A 492 5.74 -19.92 -30.08
N LEU A 493 4.80 -20.37 -29.27
CA LEU A 493 4.00 -21.57 -29.57
C LEU A 493 3.09 -21.37 -30.80
N SER A 494 2.71 -20.13 -31.10
CA SER A 494 1.85 -19.78 -32.24
C SER A 494 0.57 -20.64 -32.29
N PRO A 495 -0.34 -20.48 -31.29
CA PRO A 495 -1.58 -21.24 -31.24
C PRO A 495 -2.53 -20.81 -32.36
N TRP A 496 -3.07 -21.80 -33.07
CA TRP A 496 -4.05 -21.62 -34.13
C TRP A 496 -5.20 -22.61 -34.00
N LYS A 497 -6.32 -22.27 -34.63
CA LYS A 497 -7.48 -23.11 -34.74
C LYS A 497 -7.30 -24.13 -35.88
N ALA A 498 -7.34 -25.42 -35.56
CA ALA A 498 -7.35 -26.50 -36.54
C ALA A 498 -8.75 -26.72 -37.16
N GLU A 499 -8.82 -27.54 -38.21
CA GLU A 499 -10.06 -27.86 -38.93
C GLU A 499 -11.09 -28.61 -38.07
N ASP A 500 -10.63 -29.37 -37.08
CA ASP A 500 -11.45 -30.08 -36.10
C ASP A 500 -11.80 -29.23 -34.87
N GLU A 501 -11.58 -27.91 -34.95
CA GLU A 501 -11.75 -26.94 -33.86
C GLU A 501 -10.75 -27.10 -32.70
N SER A 502 -9.79 -28.02 -32.79
CA SER A 502 -8.75 -28.21 -31.77
C SER A 502 -7.66 -27.12 -31.83
N THR A 503 -6.88 -27.01 -30.76
CA THR A 503 -5.74 -26.11 -30.69
C THR A 503 -4.53 -26.75 -31.37
N PHE A 504 -4.07 -26.14 -32.46
CA PHE A 504 -2.84 -26.50 -33.15
C PHE A 504 -1.71 -25.53 -32.82
N PHE A 505 -0.55 -26.06 -32.43
CA PHE A 505 0.64 -25.26 -32.14
C PHE A 505 1.60 -25.29 -33.35
N GLY A 506 1.70 -24.16 -34.06
CA GLY A 506 2.56 -24.03 -35.24
C GLY A 506 4.04 -23.77 -34.92
N GLY A 507 4.34 -23.39 -33.69
CA GLY A 507 5.68 -23.06 -33.21
C GLY A 507 6.11 -23.91 -32.02
N TRP A 508 7.25 -23.54 -31.43
CA TRP A 508 7.80 -24.20 -30.25
C TRP A 508 8.38 -23.17 -29.29
N ALA A 509 8.28 -23.45 -27.99
CA ALA A 509 8.86 -22.63 -26.95
C ALA A 509 9.80 -23.46 -26.06
N ARG A 510 10.93 -22.89 -25.65
CA ARG A 510 11.86 -23.54 -24.72
C ARG A 510 11.25 -23.70 -23.32
N MET A 511 10.41 -22.74 -22.92
CA MET A 511 9.82 -22.61 -21.58
C MET A 511 8.39 -23.13 -21.48
N ALA A 512 7.75 -23.51 -22.58
CA ALA A 512 6.40 -24.07 -22.57
C ALA A 512 6.29 -25.31 -23.46
N GLN A 513 5.48 -26.28 -23.06
CA GLN A 513 5.20 -27.51 -23.78
C GLN A 513 3.69 -27.78 -23.84
N PRO A 514 3.18 -28.30 -24.97
CA PRO A 514 1.81 -28.80 -25.04
C PRO A 514 1.59 -29.93 -24.04
N ILE A 515 0.46 -29.87 -23.32
CA ILE A 515 0.02 -30.92 -22.41
C ILE A 515 -0.57 -32.07 -23.24
N VAL A 516 -0.10 -33.29 -22.96
CA VAL A 516 -0.64 -34.54 -23.53
C VAL A 516 -1.79 -35.07 -22.69
N ASN A 517 -1.64 -35.00 -21.37
CA ASN A 517 -2.66 -35.44 -20.42
C ASN A 517 -2.55 -34.62 -19.13
N PHE A 518 -3.68 -34.32 -18.52
CA PHE A 518 -3.77 -33.71 -17.20
C PHE A 518 -4.89 -34.37 -16.43
N ALA A 519 -4.62 -34.77 -15.18
CA ALA A 519 -5.63 -35.34 -14.31
C ALA A 519 -5.39 -34.96 -12.86
N VAL A 520 -6.45 -34.53 -12.16
CA VAL A 520 -6.43 -34.38 -10.71
C VAL A 520 -6.47 -35.77 -10.09
N VAL A 521 -5.47 -36.11 -9.29
CA VAL A 521 -5.27 -37.47 -8.74
C VAL A 521 -5.58 -37.58 -7.25
N GLU A 522 -5.54 -36.47 -6.52
CA GLU A 522 -5.84 -36.45 -5.09
C GLU A 522 -6.49 -35.12 -4.69
N VAL A 523 -7.61 -35.20 -3.96
CA VAL A 523 -8.22 -34.08 -3.24
C VAL A 523 -8.39 -34.51 -1.79
N ALA A 524 -7.57 -33.97 -0.91
CA ALA A 524 -7.63 -34.28 0.52
C ALA A 524 -8.78 -33.53 1.20
N LYS A 525 -9.22 -34.04 2.35
CA LYS A 525 -10.26 -33.37 3.15
C LYS A 525 -9.73 -32.03 3.71
N PRO A 526 -10.58 -30.99 3.84
CA PRO A 526 -10.25 -29.76 4.56
C PRO A 526 -9.78 -30.04 5.99
N ASN A 527 -8.89 -29.19 6.51
CA ASN A 527 -8.62 -29.16 7.94
C ASN A 527 -9.84 -28.63 8.71
N ILE A 528 -9.86 -28.83 10.03
CA ILE A 528 -10.96 -28.33 10.87
C ILE A 528 -10.97 -26.80 10.84
N GLY A 529 -12.11 -26.21 10.49
CA GLY A 529 -12.30 -24.75 10.39
C GLY A 529 -12.01 -24.18 9.01
N GLU A 530 -11.20 -24.86 8.20
CA GLU A 530 -10.89 -24.45 6.83
C GLU A 530 -12.00 -24.86 5.85
N LYS A 531 -12.14 -24.06 4.80
CA LYS A 531 -13.18 -24.21 3.78
C LYS A 531 -12.66 -24.88 2.51
N GLN A 532 -11.36 -24.82 2.30
CA GLN A 532 -10.59 -25.36 1.19
C GLN A 532 -10.04 -26.75 1.53
N PRO A 533 -9.77 -27.62 0.54
CA PRO A 533 -9.07 -28.89 0.80
C PRO A 533 -7.68 -28.63 1.39
N SER A 534 -7.16 -29.56 2.20
CA SER A 534 -5.80 -29.44 2.77
C SER A 534 -4.69 -29.71 1.75
N ARG A 535 -5.02 -30.39 0.64
CA ARG A 535 -4.10 -30.72 -0.44
C ARG A 535 -4.85 -31.07 -1.72
N VAL A 536 -4.33 -30.61 -2.86
CA VAL A 536 -4.78 -31.01 -4.19
C VAL A 536 -3.56 -31.38 -5.03
N ARG A 537 -3.55 -32.59 -5.61
CA ARG A 537 -2.49 -33.05 -6.51
C ARG A 537 -3.04 -33.38 -7.89
N ALA A 538 -2.23 -33.11 -8.91
CA ALA A 538 -2.51 -33.49 -10.29
C ALA A 538 -1.26 -34.09 -10.94
N ASP A 539 -1.47 -34.97 -11.92
CA ASP A 539 -0.42 -35.49 -12.79
C ASP A 539 -0.54 -34.82 -14.17
N VAL A 540 0.55 -34.20 -14.64
CA VAL A 540 0.64 -33.52 -15.94
C VAL A 540 1.69 -34.19 -16.81
N SER A 541 1.30 -34.62 -18.01
CA SER A 541 2.16 -35.30 -18.97
C SER A 541 2.46 -34.39 -20.17
N VAL A 542 3.74 -34.32 -20.55
CA VAL A 542 4.22 -33.59 -21.74
C VAL A 542 5.09 -34.50 -22.60
N ASN A 543 5.19 -34.20 -23.89
CA ASN A 543 6.06 -34.90 -24.81
C ASN A 543 7.30 -34.06 -25.13
N LEU A 544 8.47 -34.48 -24.64
CA LEU A 544 9.75 -33.80 -24.81
C LEU A 544 10.50 -34.26 -26.08
N ASN A 545 9.79 -34.37 -27.21
CA ASN A 545 10.41 -34.56 -28.53
C ASN A 545 11.04 -33.23 -29.02
N VAL A 546 12.03 -32.77 -28.26
CA VAL A 546 12.74 -31.50 -28.43
C VAL A 546 14.25 -31.74 -28.43
N LYS A 547 15.04 -30.68 -28.65
CA LYS A 547 16.50 -30.76 -28.56
C LYS A 547 16.93 -31.30 -27.19
N ARG A 548 18.00 -32.10 -27.16
CA ARG A 548 18.52 -32.76 -25.94
C ARG A 548 18.76 -31.79 -24.77
N GLU A 549 19.27 -30.60 -25.06
CA GLU A 549 19.48 -29.54 -24.06
C GLU A 549 18.17 -29.11 -23.39
N ILE A 550 17.11 -28.91 -24.20
CA ILE A 550 15.78 -28.53 -23.72
C ILE A 550 15.15 -29.68 -22.95
N LYS A 551 15.28 -30.92 -23.44
CA LYS A 551 14.81 -32.12 -22.73
C LYS A 551 15.46 -32.23 -21.35
N ALA A 552 16.78 -32.06 -21.28
CA ALA A 552 17.52 -32.06 -20.02
C ALA A 552 17.04 -30.95 -19.06
N GLU A 553 16.72 -29.76 -19.57
CA GLU A 553 16.17 -28.67 -18.74
C GLU A 553 14.80 -29.03 -18.12
N TRP A 554 13.90 -29.65 -18.90
CA TRP A 554 12.59 -30.08 -18.40
C TRP A 554 12.72 -31.26 -17.41
N GLU A 555 13.58 -32.24 -17.70
CA GLU A 555 13.90 -33.34 -16.77
C GLU A 555 14.63 -32.85 -15.50
N ASN A 556 15.13 -31.61 -15.53
CA ASN A 556 15.78 -30.96 -14.40
C ASN A 556 14.83 -30.12 -13.54
N LEU A 557 13.52 -30.13 -13.79
CA LEU A 557 12.55 -29.57 -12.84
C LEU A 557 12.69 -30.30 -11.48
N ARG A 558 12.69 -29.53 -10.40
CA ARG A 558 12.87 -29.97 -9.02
C ARG A 558 11.62 -29.77 -8.20
N LYS A 559 11.59 -30.42 -7.04
CA LYS A 559 10.58 -30.13 -6.04
C LYS A 559 10.56 -28.63 -5.73
N HIS A 560 9.37 -28.06 -5.57
CA HIS A 560 9.12 -26.64 -5.32
C HIS A 560 9.27 -25.70 -6.53
N ASP A 561 9.68 -26.20 -7.70
CA ASP A 561 9.64 -25.37 -8.92
C ASP A 561 8.18 -25.02 -9.27
N VAL A 562 7.90 -23.74 -9.47
CA VAL A 562 6.56 -23.28 -9.88
C VAL A 562 6.43 -23.37 -11.41
N CYS A 563 5.31 -23.95 -11.87
CA CYS A 563 4.89 -23.96 -13.26
C CYS A 563 3.49 -23.34 -13.39
N PHE A 564 3.10 -23.03 -14.62
CA PHE A 564 1.78 -22.50 -14.97
C PHE A 564 1.08 -23.41 -15.97
N LEU A 565 -0.15 -23.77 -15.65
CA LEU A 565 -1.10 -24.47 -16.50
C LEU A 565 -1.91 -23.41 -17.25
N VAL A 566 -1.89 -23.48 -18.58
CA VAL A 566 -2.53 -22.49 -19.45
C VAL A 566 -3.52 -23.18 -20.39
N THR A 567 -4.67 -22.55 -20.58
CA THR A 567 -5.69 -22.95 -21.57
C THR A 567 -5.74 -21.93 -22.69
N LEU A 568 -5.44 -22.39 -23.91
CA LEU A 568 -5.54 -21.59 -25.14
C LEU A 568 -6.66 -22.15 -26.03
N LYS A 569 -7.63 -21.30 -26.38
CA LYS A 569 -8.74 -21.58 -27.29
C LYS A 569 -8.64 -20.62 -28.50
N PRO A 570 -7.64 -20.79 -29.38
CA PRO A 570 -7.37 -19.83 -30.46
C PRO A 570 -8.53 -19.76 -31.46
N THR A 571 -8.78 -18.57 -31.98
CA THR A 571 -9.81 -18.32 -33.00
C THR A 571 -9.21 -18.09 -34.39
N LEU A 572 -7.91 -17.79 -34.46
CA LEU A 572 -7.22 -17.47 -35.70
C LEU A 572 -6.86 -18.73 -36.50
N PRO A 573 -7.00 -18.71 -37.84
CA PRO A 573 -6.64 -19.84 -38.68
C PRO A 573 -5.13 -20.05 -38.74
N ILE A 574 -4.74 -21.28 -39.11
CA ILE A 574 -3.34 -21.71 -39.26
C ILE A 574 -2.57 -20.75 -40.18
N GLY A 575 -1.37 -20.35 -39.74
CA GLY A 575 -0.49 -19.44 -40.49
C GLY A 575 -0.69 -17.96 -40.18
N THR A 576 -1.69 -17.57 -39.38
CA THR A 576 -1.92 -16.17 -39.01
C THR A 576 -0.80 -15.67 -38.09
N LYS A 577 -0.17 -14.54 -38.43
CA LYS A 577 0.89 -13.95 -37.61
C LYS A 577 0.31 -13.22 -36.40
N ILE A 578 0.74 -13.60 -35.21
CA ILE A 578 0.43 -12.91 -33.95
C ILE A 578 1.32 -11.66 -33.87
N SER A 579 0.74 -10.52 -33.54
CA SER A 579 1.42 -9.23 -33.45
C SER A 579 1.56 -8.81 -32.00
N TYR A 580 2.80 -8.55 -31.56
CA TYR A 580 3.11 -7.98 -30.24
C TYR A 580 2.41 -6.65 -29.93
N LYS A 581 1.85 -5.97 -30.95
CA LYS A 581 1.19 -4.68 -30.80
C LYS A 581 -0.33 -4.75 -30.69
N GLY A 582 -0.92 -5.92 -30.99
CA GLY A 582 -2.37 -6.07 -30.91
C GLY A 582 -2.82 -6.73 -29.60
N PRO A 583 -4.13 -6.90 -29.40
CA PRO A 583 -4.67 -7.43 -28.15
C PRO A 583 -4.26 -8.89 -27.97
N PHE A 584 -3.36 -9.14 -27.02
CA PHE A 584 -2.76 -10.46 -26.81
C PHE A 584 -3.81 -11.55 -26.54
N LEU A 585 -4.80 -11.27 -25.67
CA LEU A 585 -5.84 -12.22 -25.30
C LEU A 585 -6.71 -12.64 -26.49
N GLU A 586 -7.13 -11.67 -27.32
CA GLU A 586 -7.99 -11.95 -28.48
C GLU A 586 -7.23 -12.72 -29.57
N GLN A 587 -5.94 -12.43 -29.78
CA GLN A 587 -5.15 -13.09 -30.81
C GLN A 587 -4.77 -14.54 -30.43
N THR A 588 -4.54 -14.80 -29.15
CA THR A 588 -4.08 -16.12 -28.67
C THR A 588 -5.22 -17.01 -28.21
N GLY A 589 -6.39 -16.42 -27.89
CA GLY A 589 -7.51 -17.14 -27.30
C GLY A 589 -7.21 -17.64 -25.88
N LEU A 590 -6.33 -16.97 -25.13
CA LEU A 590 -6.02 -17.36 -23.75
C LEU A 590 -7.27 -17.25 -22.87
N ALA A 591 -7.68 -18.37 -22.30
CA ALA A 591 -8.89 -18.49 -21.49
C ALA A 591 -8.60 -18.62 -20.00
N TYR A 592 -7.61 -19.43 -19.62
CA TYR A 592 -7.30 -19.71 -18.20
C TYR A 592 -5.81 -19.80 -17.93
N VAL A 593 -5.41 -19.36 -16.73
CA VAL A 593 -4.07 -19.55 -16.16
C VAL A 593 -4.22 -20.03 -14.71
N ARG A 594 -3.53 -21.12 -14.35
CA ARG A 594 -3.41 -21.60 -12.97
C ARG A 594 -1.96 -21.91 -12.65
N GLY A 595 -1.50 -21.54 -11.46
CA GLY A 595 -0.18 -21.96 -10.98
C GLY A 595 -0.22 -23.35 -10.37
N CYS A 596 0.90 -24.05 -10.45
CA CYS A 596 1.13 -25.33 -9.77
C CYS A 596 2.58 -25.43 -9.32
N GLU A 597 2.85 -26.23 -8.29
CA GLU A 597 4.19 -26.48 -7.77
C GLU A 597 4.61 -27.91 -8.04
N ILE A 598 5.80 -28.13 -8.60
CA ILE A 598 6.32 -29.47 -8.85
C ILE A 598 6.53 -30.19 -7.52
N GLU A 599 5.88 -31.34 -7.35
CA GLU A 599 6.20 -32.30 -6.28
C GLU A 599 7.35 -33.22 -6.71
N GLY A 600 7.33 -33.66 -7.98
CA GLY A 600 8.44 -34.35 -8.62
C GLY A 600 8.03 -35.05 -9.92
N MET A 601 9.04 -35.54 -10.66
CA MET A 601 8.82 -36.33 -11.88
C MET A 601 8.51 -37.78 -11.54
N LEU A 602 7.59 -38.40 -12.29
CA LEU A 602 7.20 -39.80 -12.08
C LEU A 602 8.11 -40.78 -12.86
N ASP A 603 8.39 -41.92 -12.24
CA ASP A 603 9.01 -43.07 -12.90
C ASP A 603 7.97 -43.87 -13.72
N THR A 604 8.42 -44.94 -14.36
CA THR A 604 7.54 -45.84 -15.14
C THR A 604 6.51 -46.59 -14.29
N ASN A 605 6.66 -46.58 -12.96
CA ASN A 605 5.75 -47.21 -12.00
C ASN A 605 4.80 -46.20 -11.33
N GLY A 606 4.82 -44.92 -11.74
CA GLY A 606 4.01 -43.86 -11.15
C GLY A 606 4.50 -43.39 -9.77
N ARG A 607 5.75 -43.68 -9.40
CA ARG A 607 6.38 -43.21 -8.16
C ARG A 607 7.16 -41.94 -8.43
N ILE A 608 7.19 -41.05 -7.43
CA ILE A 608 7.98 -39.82 -7.51
C ILE A 608 9.47 -40.17 -7.44
N ILE A 609 10.25 -39.64 -8.38
CA ILE A 609 11.71 -39.74 -8.39
C ILE A 609 12.23 -38.72 -7.38
N GLU A 610 12.80 -39.20 -6.26
CA GLU A 610 13.38 -38.33 -5.24
C GLU A 610 14.68 -37.65 -5.72
N ASP A 611 14.94 -36.46 -5.17
CA ASP A 611 16.21 -35.74 -5.35
C ASP A 611 17.31 -36.44 -4.54
N GLY A 612 17.92 -37.47 -5.15
CA GLY A 612 18.95 -38.31 -4.55
C GLY A 612 20.27 -38.37 -5.34
N PRO A 613 21.28 -39.14 -4.88
CA PRO A 613 22.64 -39.08 -5.42
C PRO A 613 22.67 -39.48 -6.89
N GLU A 614 23.49 -38.77 -7.66
CA GLU A 614 23.67 -39.03 -9.08
C GLU A 614 24.14 -40.48 -9.35
N PRO A 615 23.69 -41.10 -10.47
CA PRO A 615 22.89 -40.52 -11.55
C PRO A 615 21.38 -40.74 -11.40
N LYS A 616 20.60 -39.74 -11.86
CA LYS A 616 19.15 -39.86 -12.01
C LYS A 616 18.76 -41.02 -12.94
N PRO A 617 17.59 -41.66 -12.73
CA PRO A 617 17.12 -42.73 -13.60
C PRO A 617 16.88 -42.23 -15.02
N VAL A 618 17.38 -42.97 -16.02
CA VAL A 618 17.15 -42.68 -17.44
C VAL A 618 15.78 -43.23 -17.83
N LEU A 619 14.82 -42.34 -18.08
CA LEU A 619 13.46 -42.72 -18.46
C LEU A 619 13.35 -43.02 -19.97
N PRO A 620 12.72 -44.14 -20.36
CA PRO A 620 12.52 -44.48 -21.76
C PRO A 620 11.56 -43.50 -22.46
N GLY A 621 11.70 -43.35 -23.77
CA GLY A 621 10.86 -42.46 -24.59
C GLY A 621 11.02 -40.97 -24.29
N ASP A 622 10.09 -40.17 -24.82
CA ASP A 622 10.10 -38.70 -24.72
C ASP A 622 8.96 -38.15 -23.85
N THR A 623 8.01 -38.98 -23.43
CA THR A 623 6.93 -38.56 -22.52
C THR A 623 7.45 -38.48 -21.10
N ARG A 624 7.16 -37.37 -20.41
CA ARG A 624 7.43 -37.17 -18.98
C ARG A 624 6.14 -36.77 -18.28
N THR A 625 5.91 -37.34 -17.11
CA THR A 625 4.79 -36.99 -16.25
C THR A 625 5.35 -36.39 -14.97
N TYR A 626 4.82 -35.23 -14.57
CA TYR A 626 5.15 -34.57 -13.33
C TYR A 626 3.92 -34.61 -12.43
N ARG A 627 4.15 -34.94 -11.16
CA ARG A 627 3.16 -34.71 -10.12
C ARG A 627 3.31 -33.30 -9.60
N VAL A 628 2.19 -32.58 -9.54
CA VAL A 628 2.14 -31.18 -9.14
C VAL A 628 1.10 -30.95 -8.05
N MET A 629 1.39 -30.00 -7.19
CA MET A 629 0.48 -29.47 -6.17
C MET A 629 -0.25 -28.26 -6.74
N LEU A 630 -1.57 -28.23 -6.61
CA LEU A 630 -2.42 -27.11 -7.00
C LEU A 630 -2.75 -26.25 -5.78
N ASP A 631 -3.00 -24.96 -6.00
CA ASP A 631 -3.47 -24.07 -4.93
C ASP A 631 -4.88 -24.49 -4.48
N CYS A 632 -5.01 -24.76 -3.19
CA CYS A 632 -6.22 -25.31 -2.61
C CYS A 632 -7.36 -24.28 -2.54
N ASN A 633 -7.04 -23.01 -2.31
CA ASN A 633 -8.02 -21.93 -2.31
C ASN A 633 -8.56 -21.74 -3.73
N GLN A 634 -7.68 -21.67 -4.72
CA GLN A 634 -8.08 -21.53 -6.12
C GLN A 634 -8.93 -22.70 -6.60
N TYR A 635 -8.54 -23.94 -6.24
CA TYR A 635 -9.30 -25.14 -6.59
C TYR A 635 -10.72 -25.10 -6.03
N LYS A 636 -10.87 -24.66 -4.77
CA LYS A 636 -12.16 -24.51 -4.12
C LYS A 636 -13.02 -23.42 -4.80
N GLU A 637 -12.45 -22.27 -5.14
CA GLU A 637 -13.14 -21.22 -5.88
C GLU A 637 -13.60 -21.68 -7.27
N ASP A 638 -12.78 -22.47 -7.97
CA ASP A 638 -13.10 -23.01 -9.28
C ASP A 638 -14.23 -24.03 -9.21
N LEU A 639 -14.24 -24.91 -8.20
CA LEU A 639 -15.37 -25.83 -7.97
C LEU A 639 -16.67 -25.09 -7.61
N ASP A 640 -16.59 -24.04 -6.80
CA ASP A 640 -17.74 -23.19 -6.49
C ASP A 640 -18.27 -22.52 -7.77
N ASN A 641 -17.39 -22.13 -8.69
CA ASN A 641 -17.75 -21.61 -10.01
C ASN A 641 -18.42 -22.67 -10.91
N VAL A 642 -17.94 -23.90 -10.90
CA VAL A 642 -18.56 -25.04 -11.61
C VAL A 642 -19.97 -25.30 -11.08
N SER A 643 -20.16 -25.25 -9.76
CA SER A 643 -21.50 -25.40 -9.14
C SER A 643 -22.50 -24.33 -9.59
N LYS A 644 -22.00 -23.17 -10.03
CA LYS A 644 -22.78 -22.05 -10.59
C LYS A 644 -22.96 -22.15 -12.12
N GLY A 645 -22.55 -23.25 -12.74
CA GLY A 645 -22.72 -23.53 -14.16
C GLY A 645 -21.60 -23.05 -15.08
N LYS A 646 -20.42 -22.68 -14.54
CA LYS A 646 -19.21 -22.44 -15.36
C LYS A 646 -18.53 -23.77 -15.73
N GLU A 647 -17.69 -23.75 -16.76
CA GLU A 647 -16.90 -24.92 -17.18
C GLU A 647 -15.83 -25.30 -16.14
N ASP A 648 -15.48 -26.59 -16.07
CA ASP A 648 -14.40 -27.07 -15.21
C ASP A 648 -13.03 -26.76 -15.84
N VAL A 649 -12.33 -25.80 -15.24
CA VAL A 649 -11.01 -25.32 -15.70
C VAL A 649 -9.96 -26.44 -15.70
N TYR A 650 -10.09 -27.43 -14.82
CA TYR A 650 -9.10 -28.50 -14.68
C TYR A 650 -9.17 -29.54 -15.82
N GLU A 651 -10.19 -29.48 -16.67
CA GLU A 651 -10.32 -30.32 -17.86
C GLU A 651 -9.85 -29.63 -19.15
N THR A 652 -9.43 -28.35 -19.09
CA THR A 652 -9.19 -27.54 -20.30
C THR A 652 -7.72 -27.28 -20.63
N PHE A 653 -6.80 -27.54 -19.70
CA PHE A 653 -5.39 -27.16 -19.87
C PHE A 653 -4.74 -27.86 -21.06
N ASN A 654 -4.04 -27.09 -21.89
CA ASN A 654 -3.35 -27.60 -23.07
C ASN A 654 -1.89 -27.12 -23.18
N VAL A 655 -1.41 -26.28 -22.28
CA VAL A 655 -0.01 -25.85 -22.20
C VAL A 655 0.49 -25.86 -20.76
N LEU A 656 1.68 -26.42 -20.54
CA LEU A 656 2.44 -26.32 -19.30
C LEU A 656 3.64 -25.39 -19.55
N MET A 657 3.78 -24.35 -18.75
CA MET A 657 4.88 -23.39 -18.82
C MET A 657 5.72 -23.44 -17.54
N ARG A 658 7.04 -23.59 -17.69
CA ARG A 658 8.02 -23.42 -16.59
C ARG A 658 8.64 -22.03 -16.66
N ARG A 659 9.24 -21.58 -15.55
CA ARG A 659 10.00 -20.31 -15.48
C ARG A 659 11.46 -20.56 -15.14
N LYS A 660 12.29 -19.50 -15.20
CA LYS A 660 13.70 -19.61 -14.78
C LYS A 660 13.75 -19.69 -13.24
N PRO A 661 14.46 -20.67 -12.64
CA PRO A 661 14.43 -20.85 -11.18
C PRO A 661 14.79 -19.61 -10.34
N LYS A 662 15.77 -18.82 -10.80
CA LYS A 662 16.22 -17.60 -10.11
C LYS A 662 15.18 -16.47 -10.05
N GLU A 663 14.20 -16.50 -10.97
CA GLU A 663 13.14 -15.49 -11.12
C GLU A 663 11.78 -16.05 -10.63
N ASN A 664 11.77 -17.24 -10.00
CA ASN A 664 10.55 -18.00 -9.74
C ASN A 664 10.34 -18.40 -8.28
N ASN A 665 10.88 -17.61 -7.35
CA ASN A 665 10.75 -17.82 -5.91
C ASN A 665 9.50 -17.15 -5.31
N PHE A 666 8.66 -16.52 -6.14
CA PHE A 666 7.62 -15.62 -5.64
C PHE A 666 6.63 -16.31 -4.71
N LYS A 667 6.17 -17.52 -5.05
CA LYS A 667 5.22 -18.29 -4.23
C LYS A 667 5.78 -18.60 -2.85
N ALA A 668 7.05 -19.02 -2.76
CA ALA A 668 7.69 -19.35 -1.50
C ALA A 668 7.79 -18.12 -0.58
N VAL A 669 8.15 -16.96 -1.15
CA VAL A 669 8.19 -15.69 -0.40
C VAL A 669 6.79 -15.30 0.08
N LEU A 670 5.77 -15.38 -0.76
CA LEU A 670 4.39 -15.09 -0.37
C LEU A 670 3.88 -16.04 0.72
N GLU A 671 4.20 -17.32 0.62
CA GLU A 671 3.86 -18.33 1.62
C GLU A 671 4.52 -18.00 2.97
N THR A 672 5.81 -17.66 2.99
CA THR A 672 6.52 -17.24 4.20
C THR A 672 5.94 -15.96 4.80
N ILE A 673 5.60 -14.94 4.00
CA ILE A 673 4.98 -13.72 4.52
C ILE A 673 3.61 -14.04 5.16
N ARG A 674 2.81 -14.89 4.51
CA ARG A 674 1.51 -15.31 5.06
C ARG A 674 1.67 -16.15 6.33
N GLU A 675 2.64 -17.06 6.38
CA GLU A 675 2.97 -17.83 7.59
C GLU A 675 3.38 -16.90 8.73
N LEU A 676 4.24 -15.90 8.47
CA LEU A 676 4.62 -14.89 9.46
C LEU A 676 3.38 -14.19 10.02
N MET A 677 2.44 -13.76 9.17
CA MET A 677 1.20 -13.10 9.59
C MET A 677 0.25 -14.01 10.40
N ASN A 678 0.42 -15.34 10.35
CA ASN A 678 -0.30 -16.30 11.19
C ASN A 678 0.40 -16.57 12.54
N THR A 679 1.58 -16.01 12.76
CA THR A 679 2.28 -16.03 14.06
C THR A 679 2.02 -14.73 14.82
N GLU A 680 2.40 -14.68 16.09
CA GLU A 680 2.37 -13.45 16.89
C GLU A 680 3.37 -12.38 16.40
N CYS A 681 4.18 -12.66 15.37
CA CYS A 681 5.19 -11.75 14.81
C CYS A 681 6.06 -11.08 15.89
N VAL A 682 6.56 -11.89 16.84
CA VAL A 682 7.34 -11.37 17.97
C VAL A 682 8.66 -10.77 17.46
N VAL A 683 8.71 -9.46 17.40
CA VAL A 683 9.92 -8.65 17.19
C VAL A 683 10.38 -8.09 18.53
N PRO A 684 11.66 -7.75 18.72
CA PRO A 684 12.10 -7.08 19.94
C PRO A 684 11.32 -5.78 20.16
N ASP A 685 10.82 -5.55 21.38
CA ASP A 685 9.95 -4.40 21.70
C ASP A 685 10.60 -3.06 21.33
N TRP A 686 11.92 -2.93 21.52
CA TRP A 686 12.70 -1.74 21.18
C TRP A 686 12.87 -1.49 19.66
N LEU A 687 12.47 -2.45 18.81
CA LEU A 687 12.41 -2.31 17.35
C LEU A 687 10.99 -2.12 16.83
N HIS A 688 9.96 -2.54 17.57
CA HIS A 688 8.58 -2.56 17.10
C HIS A 688 8.14 -1.21 16.51
N ASP A 689 8.26 -0.13 17.29
CA ASP A 689 7.83 1.20 16.86
C ASP A 689 8.69 1.75 15.71
N ILE A 690 9.98 1.44 15.70
CA ILE A 690 10.92 1.87 14.66
C ILE A 690 10.58 1.19 13.32
N ILE A 691 10.26 -0.11 13.33
CA ILE A 691 9.82 -0.85 12.13
C ILE A 691 8.54 -0.23 11.57
N LEU A 692 7.61 0.15 12.43
CA LEU A 692 6.36 0.82 12.04
C LEU A 692 6.54 2.31 11.70
N GLY A 693 7.73 2.87 11.90
CA GLY A 693 8.07 4.27 11.61
C GLY A 693 7.52 5.28 12.62
N TYR A 694 7.12 4.81 13.80
CA TYR A 694 6.64 5.64 14.91
C TYR A 694 7.76 5.95 15.91
N GLY A 695 7.52 6.94 16.77
CA GLY A 695 8.41 7.25 17.89
C GLY A 695 9.72 7.92 17.48
N ASP A 696 10.73 7.77 18.34
CA ASP A 696 12.08 8.31 18.13
C ASP A 696 12.93 7.28 17.36
N PRO A 697 13.44 7.60 16.15
CA PRO A 697 14.33 6.70 15.42
C PRO A 697 15.65 6.41 16.16
N GLY A 698 16.04 7.25 17.13
CA GLY A 698 17.21 7.05 17.98
C GLY A 698 16.98 6.12 19.18
N ALA A 699 15.75 5.66 19.44
CA ALA A 699 15.43 4.88 20.64
C ALA A 699 16.16 3.52 20.73
N ALA A 700 16.53 2.94 19.58
CA ALA A 700 17.32 1.70 19.49
C ALA A 700 18.83 1.95 19.40
N HIS A 701 19.28 3.20 19.55
CA HIS A 701 20.71 3.50 19.59
C HIS A 701 21.32 2.91 20.86
N TYR A 702 22.55 2.38 20.77
CA TYR A 702 23.16 1.64 21.88
C TYR A 702 23.29 2.46 23.18
N THR A 703 23.35 3.80 23.10
CA THR A 703 23.39 4.71 24.26
C THR A 703 22.05 4.86 24.98
N GLU A 704 20.95 4.60 24.29
CA GLU A 704 19.59 4.65 24.86
C GLU A 704 19.16 3.28 25.41
N MET A 705 19.86 2.20 25.01
CA MET A 705 19.55 0.85 25.45
C MET A 705 19.81 0.67 26.96
N PRO A 706 18.87 0.10 27.73
CA PRO A 706 19.05 -0.14 29.16
C PRO A 706 20.11 -1.21 29.45
N ASN A 707 20.37 -2.10 28.49
CA ASN A 707 21.35 -3.18 28.58
C ASN A 707 22.70 -2.83 27.92
N GLU A 708 23.03 -1.55 27.75
CA GLU A 708 24.32 -1.10 27.22
C GLU A 708 25.49 -1.70 28.02
N ILE A 709 26.47 -2.30 27.33
CA ILE A 709 27.55 -3.05 27.97
C ILE A 709 28.68 -2.10 28.38
N ALA A 710 28.88 -1.90 29.69
CA ALA A 710 29.89 -0.99 30.21
C ALA A 710 31.34 -1.44 29.95
N THR A 711 31.60 -2.76 29.97
CA THR A 711 32.94 -3.31 29.78
C THR A 711 32.95 -4.33 28.66
N MET A 712 33.75 -4.09 27.64
CA MET A 712 33.84 -4.94 26.45
C MET A 712 35.28 -5.30 26.14
N ASP A 713 35.50 -6.56 25.75
CA ASP A 713 36.79 -7.00 25.24
C ASP A 713 36.89 -6.69 23.75
N PHE A 714 37.80 -5.78 23.40
CA PHE A 714 38.03 -5.39 22.01
C PHE A 714 39.03 -6.33 21.30
N ASN A 715 39.57 -7.33 21.99
CA ASN A 715 40.45 -8.35 21.41
C ASN A 715 41.56 -7.74 20.54
N ASP A 716 41.55 -8.04 19.24
CA ASP A 716 42.52 -7.61 18.23
C ASP A 716 42.08 -6.40 17.42
N THR A 717 40.98 -5.73 17.79
CA THR A 717 40.48 -4.50 17.13
C THR A 717 41.56 -3.43 17.04
N PHE A 718 42.34 -3.25 18.12
CA PHE A 718 43.43 -2.29 18.17
C PHE A 718 44.78 -2.98 17.98
N LEU A 719 45.57 -2.43 17.06
CA LEU A 719 46.92 -2.92 16.77
C LEU A 719 47.89 -2.64 17.92
N ASN A 720 47.73 -1.47 18.55
CA ASN A 720 48.51 -1.00 19.68
C ASN A 720 47.75 0.11 20.43
N MET A 721 48.34 0.62 21.51
CA MET A 721 47.75 1.66 22.34
C MET A 721 47.56 3.00 21.60
N ASP A 722 48.41 3.31 20.63
CA ASP A 722 48.30 4.56 19.87
C ASP A 722 47.13 4.51 18.89
N HIS A 723 46.89 3.35 18.27
CA HIS A 723 45.67 3.10 17.49
C HIS A 723 44.43 3.28 18.38
N LEU A 724 44.40 2.67 19.58
CA LEU A 724 43.28 2.84 20.53
C LEU A 724 43.03 4.30 20.87
N ARG A 725 44.07 5.07 21.24
CA ARG A 725 43.93 6.50 21.56
C ARG A 725 43.40 7.32 20.38
N ALA A 726 43.87 7.00 19.17
CA ALA A 726 43.39 7.67 17.96
C ALA A 726 41.93 7.33 17.62
N SER A 727 41.44 6.14 18.01
CA SER A 727 40.06 5.70 17.76
C SER A 727 39.01 6.40 18.64
N PHE A 728 39.39 7.01 19.76
CA PHE A 728 38.48 7.73 20.66
C PHE A 728 38.90 9.21 20.84
N PRO A 729 38.82 10.03 19.78
CA PRO A 729 39.18 11.44 19.85
C PRO A 729 38.27 12.17 20.85
N GLY A 730 38.86 12.98 21.72
CA GLY A 730 38.12 13.75 22.73
C GLY A 730 37.79 13.00 24.03
N THR A 731 38.20 11.74 24.17
CA THR A 731 38.03 10.94 25.39
C THR A 731 39.34 10.85 26.17
N GLU A 732 39.29 10.90 27.50
CA GLU A 732 40.42 10.59 28.37
C GLU A 732 40.59 9.07 28.49
N ILE A 733 41.72 8.56 28.01
CA ILE A 733 42.08 7.15 28.11
C ILE A 733 42.94 6.92 29.35
N ARG A 734 42.37 6.27 30.38
CA ARG A 734 43.06 5.83 31.59
C ARG A 734 43.46 4.37 31.44
N VAL A 735 44.65 3.98 31.88
CA VAL A 735 45.09 2.58 31.82
C VAL A 735 45.26 2.02 33.22
N ARG A 736 44.82 0.78 33.45
CA ARG A 736 44.97 0.09 34.76
C ARG A 736 46.38 -0.39 35.08
N THR A 737 47.28 -0.44 34.09
CA THR A 737 48.69 -0.83 34.30
C THR A 737 49.63 0.38 34.15
N ASN A 738 50.55 0.53 35.09
CA ASN A 738 51.62 1.55 35.04
C ASN A 738 52.87 1.05 34.30
N ASP A 739 52.90 -0.23 33.89
CA ASP A 739 54.03 -0.84 33.20
C ASP A 739 53.85 -0.74 31.67
N PRO A 740 54.69 0.05 30.96
CA PRO A 740 54.59 0.21 29.52
C PRO A 740 54.79 -1.08 28.74
N THR A 741 55.53 -2.06 29.28
CA THR A 741 55.78 -3.35 28.61
C THR A 741 54.55 -4.25 28.61
N LYS A 742 53.60 -4.00 29.52
CA LYS A 742 52.32 -4.72 29.62
C LYS A 742 51.18 -4.01 28.88
N LEU A 743 51.44 -2.86 28.26
CA LEU A 743 50.48 -2.16 27.38
C LEU A 743 50.39 -2.80 26.00
N VAL A 744 50.25 -4.12 25.97
CA VAL A 744 50.13 -4.92 24.76
C VAL A 744 48.71 -5.42 24.63
N ARG A 745 48.23 -5.52 23.38
CA ARG A 745 46.92 -6.10 23.08
C ARG A 745 46.84 -7.56 23.57
N PRO A 746 45.64 -8.11 23.80
CA PRO A 746 44.31 -7.52 23.66
C PRO A 746 43.94 -6.50 24.76
N PHE A 747 42.97 -5.63 24.46
CA PHE A 747 42.50 -4.58 25.37
C PHE A 747 41.02 -4.73 25.70
N ARG A 748 40.71 -4.77 26.99
CA ARG A 748 39.36 -4.61 27.51
C ARG A 748 39.12 -3.15 27.86
N LEU A 749 38.06 -2.56 27.34
CA LEU A 749 37.69 -1.17 27.57
C LEU A 749 36.48 -1.13 28.51
N THR A 750 36.50 -0.20 29.44
CA THR A 750 35.38 0.12 30.34
C THR A 750 34.98 1.57 30.15
N PHE A 751 33.73 1.77 29.75
CA PHE A 751 33.12 3.08 29.50
C PHE A 751 32.47 3.58 30.81
N HIS A 752 33.03 4.63 31.42
CA HIS A 752 32.57 5.11 32.73
C HIS A 752 31.18 5.78 32.69
N GLU A 753 30.83 6.37 31.55
CA GLU A 753 29.49 6.91 31.29
C GLU A 753 28.39 5.86 31.49
N VAL A 754 28.62 4.64 31.01
CA VAL A 754 27.66 3.53 31.13
C VAL A 754 27.54 3.05 32.57
N LEU A 755 28.66 2.99 33.31
CA LEU A 755 28.66 2.62 34.73
C LEU A 755 27.84 3.60 35.57
N LYS A 756 27.98 4.90 35.31
CA LYS A 756 27.24 5.95 36.00
C LYS A 756 25.75 5.93 35.66
N LYS A 757 25.40 5.73 34.39
CA LYS A 757 23.99 5.60 33.95
C LYS A 757 23.28 4.48 34.73
N ARG A 758 23.93 3.33 34.87
CA ARG A 758 23.41 2.19 35.65
C ARG A 758 23.24 2.50 37.13
N SER A 759 24.22 3.15 37.77
CA SER A 759 24.08 3.52 39.19
C SER A 759 22.94 4.51 39.43
N GLU A 760 22.73 5.47 38.52
CA GLU A 760 21.61 6.42 38.61
C GLU A 760 20.24 5.77 38.38
N GLU A 761 20.17 4.69 37.59
CA GLU A 761 18.95 3.92 37.36
C GLU A 761 18.62 3.02 38.58
N GLU A 762 19.61 2.34 39.15
CA GLU A 762 19.46 1.54 40.37
C GLU A 762 19.00 2.40 41.58
N GLU A 763 19.53 3.62 41.75
CA GLU A 763 19.10 4.55 42.80
C GLU A 763 17.64 5.03 42.64
N ARG A 764 17.10 5.05 41.42
CA ARG A 764 15.70 5.44 41.16
C ARG A 764 14.70 4.32 41.44
N GLU A 765 15.13 3.07 41.36
CA GLU A 765 14.28 1.90 41.62
C GLU A 765 14.19 1.55 43.11
N ASP A 766 15.29 1.69 43.87
CA ASP A 766 15.37 1.21 45.26
C ASP A 766 14.90 2.20 46.35
N GLY A 767 14.60 3.47 46.01
CA GLY A 767 13.91 4.42 46.90
C GLY A 767 14.65 4.86 48.19
N ASP A 768 15.73 4.19 48.58
CA ASP A 768 16.57 4.50 49.74
C ASP A 768 17.94 5.04 49.27
N GLY A 769 18.04 6.36 49.19
CA GLY A 769 19.23 7.09 48.73
C GLY A 769 20.35 7.18 49.77
N GLU A 770 21.05 6.09 50.05
CA GLU A 770 22.35 6.12 50.72
C GLU A 770 23.32 5.08 50.12
N GLY A 771 24.04 5.45 49.05
CA GLY A 771 25.08 4.56 48.52
C GLY A 771 25.78 4.89 47.19
N GLY A 772 25.71 6.11 46.65
CA GLY A 772 26.40 6.45 45.40
C GLY A 772 27.92 6.49 45.56
N GLY A 773 28.63 5.51 44.99
CA GLY A 773 30.07 5.64 44.77
C GLY A 773 30.35 6.69 43.69
N ASP A 774 31.21 7.67 43.98
CA ASP A 774 31.64 8.71 43.03
C ASP A 774 32.36 8.10 41.81
N VAL A 775 31.62 7.65 40.79
CA VAL A 775 32.20 7.23 39.51
C VAL A 775 32.42 8.49 38.66
N GLU A 776 33.68 8.89 38.49
CA GLU A 776 34.06 9.98 37.59
C GLU A 776 33.70 9.63 36.12
N MET A 777 32.68 10.30 35.59
CA MET A 777 32.23 10.12 34.19
C MET A 777 33.03 10.98 33.20
N GLU A 778 33.39 12.20 33.62
CA GLU A 778 34.12 13.16 32.80
C GLU A 778 35.25 13.81 33.59
N THR A 779 36.28 14.26 32.87
CA THR A 779 37.30 15.12 33.46
C THR A 779 36.73 16.48 33.82
N LYS A 780 37.48 17.27 34.62
CA LYS A 780 37.13 18.67 34.92
C LYS A 780 36.98 19.56 33.67
N ASP A 781 37.50 19.11 32.54
CA ASP A 781 37.42 19.77 31.23
C ASP A 781 36.28 19.22 30.34
N GLY A 782 35.41 18.35 30.86
CA GLY A 782 34.25 17.78 30.14
C GLY A 782 34.57 16.64 29.18
N LYS A 783 35.70 15.95 29.33
CA LYS A 783 36.05 14.79 28.48
C LYS A 783 35.56 13.49 29.11
N LYS A 784 34.86 12.66 28.33
CA LYS A 784 34.46 11.30 28.73
C LYS A 784 35.67 10.45 29.13
N ILE A 785 35.49 9.50 30.05
CA ILE A 785 36.56 8.64 30.55
C ILE A 785 36.37 7.19 30.09
N ILE A 786 37.42 6.62 29.47
CA ILE A 786 37.51 5.17 29.18
C ILE A 786 38.70 4.60 29.94
N THR A 787 38.45 3.50 30.66
CA THR A 787 39.53 2.72 31.30
C THR A 787 39.90 1.51 30.45
N VAL A 788 41.18 1.38 30.16
CA VAL A 788 41.76 0.29 29.36
C VAL A 788 42.48 -0.68 30.30
N GLU A 789 42.17 -1.96 30.13
CA GLU A 789 42.80 -3.08 30.81
C GLU A 789 43.40 -4.03 29.77
N PRO A 790 44.73 -4.01 29.58
CA PRO A 790 45.41 -5.04 28.79
C PRO A 790 45.26 -6.41 29.47
N HIS A 791 45.05 -7.46 28.68
CA HIS A 791 45.00 -8.83 29.20
C HIS A 791 45.76 -9.80 28.31
N VAL A 792 45.99 -11.01 28.81
CA VAL A 792 46.74 -12.06 28.09
C VAL A 792 45.76 -13.09 27.57
N ILE A 793 45.85 -13.40 26.27
CA ILE A 793 45.06 -14.47 25.67
C ILE A 793 45.41 -15.79 26.39
N PRO A 794 44.43 -16.52 26.91
CA PRO A 794 44.69 -17.82 27.53
C PRO A 794 45.43 -18.75 26.57
N SER A 795 46.49 -19.41 27.04
CA SER A 795 47.30 -20.30 26.21
C SER A 795 46.43 -21.39 25.56
N ARG A 796 46.59 -21.55 24.24
CA ARG A 796 45.83 -22.50 23.41
C ARG A 796 46.54 -23.85 23.24
N GLY A 797 47.53 -24.13 24.09
CA GLY A 797 48.32 -25.35 24.08
C GLY A 797 49.81 -25.09 23.87
N PRO A 798 50.63 -26.16 23.72
CA PRO A 798 52.09 -26.05 23.73
C PRO A 798 52.70 -25.60 22.39
N TYR A 799 51.87 -25.40 21.36
CA TYR A 799 52.33 -25.11 20.01
C TYR A 799 52.11 -23.63 19.68
N LEU A 800 53.19 -22.91 19.40
CA LEU A 800 53.18 -21.47 19.10
C LEU A 800 52.34 -21.08 17.88
N PHE A 801 52.04 -22.01 16.96
CA PHE A 801 51.17 -21.72 15.82
C PHE A 801 49.67 -21.73 16.19
N ASN A 802 49.31 -22.23 17.38
CA ASN A 802 47.93 -22.22 17.89
C ASN A 802 47.61 -20.99 18.74
N GLU A 803 48.64 -20.23 19.16
CA GLU A 803 48.53 -18.93 19.82
C GLU A 803 48.27 -17.84 18.78
#